data_AF-A0A450ZIB3-F1
#
_entry.id   AF-A0A450ZIB3-F1
#
_cell.length_a   1.000
_cell.length_b   1.000
_cell.length_c   1.000
_cell.angle_alpha   90.00
_cell.angle_beta   90.00
_cell.angle_gamma   90.00
#
_symmetry.space_group_name_H-M   'P 1'
#
loop_
_entity.id
_entity.type
_entity.pdbx_description
1 polymer ?
#
loop_
_entity_poly.entity_id
_entity_poly.type
_entity_poly.pdbx_seq_one_letter_code
_entity_poly.pdbx_strand_id
1 'polypeptide(L)'
;MKITASHIVDWANTHAKEAQNQLPRLIRRLCFEAEASRQLSFPAGDATYRPGWDGVLFSKQGNAWVPDGASRWEIGCDKEPTAKANGDYRKRTEETGEEDRSGYTFVFVTPRRWSKKSDWITEQRDKAEWKDIRAYDADDLEQWLEQSPAVALQFAEELDLFGDGVESLSRHWNSWSGQCNPPITFDAFLTDRTSVRGALRDVIGKKIQSAISQSASSHPLTIRADSVEEAAAFTVAVVMATGNLRDRALVVTGPEGWRYVEVNPQIQIAIAARTEVAEKPVLRDGLSIIIPHAIGDLAVKSEGKELILERPDIHEFEKALIAMGVEESDARRYAINTGRSWTVFRRQRAINPAIQHPAWLDTPQSASLTVVCLIGAWSEGNNANRQVVERLADRPYEDIERDLRQLAQFDDAPVLNIGAVWKAKSSLELLSLFGNRITMDQLDRFFSIAKEMLSMPDPQLELPSEERYMAQVHGKVHPYSGLLFQSVCDSLIKLAVRGPEQGGFQSLNIEERIAGLVRELLDGVDGVRWLSLASYLPTLAEAAPDAFLRAVEKSLSLPDAPVTRLITETGDSALIGGRCWHCGLLRALETLAWAPNRLARVALILTRLSHVPIKGNWSNTPSRSLFGLFRSWLPQTAADLSSRIHVLDLLIERDEEMAFGVLEGLLENGPQVAHPGARPKWREDDAGVGHGVTYAEMYGMVDVAKERILQLSEGNAHRIAALLRTGLQNPQEFPKVLALMEPFTETTAADEDRETLRSALRQRIRWHRNYDKSSIAELEKWFGPVEACYERLAPQDLVVRHRWLFDDDWVKLPHRDRDG
;
A
#
# COMPACT_ATOMS: atom_id res chain seq x y z
N MET A 1 -3.11 27.30 -35.01
CA MET A 1 -4.33 26.54 -35.32
C MET A 1 -5.55 27.43 -35.13
N LYS A 2 -6.52 27.39 -36.04
CA LYS A 2 -7.76 28.16 -35.96
C LYS A 2 -8.95 27.24 -36.24
N ILE A 3 -9.98 27.30 -35.40
CA ILE A 3 -11.27 26.64 -35.67
C ILE A 3 -12.10 27.62 -36.49
N THR A 4 -12.69 27.14 -37.58
CA THR A 4 -13.59 27.94 -38.41
C THR A 4 -15.02 27.44 -38.25
N ALA A 5 -16.00 28.27 -38.57
CA ALA A 5 -17.40 27.88 -38.61
C ALA A 5 -17.64 26.69 -39.55
N SER A 6 -16.87 26.57 -40.64
CA SER A 6 -16.91 25.40 -41.51
C SER A 6 -16.58 24.11 -40.76
N HIS A 7 -15.52 24.10 -39.93
CA HIS A 7 -15.21 22.93 -39.10
C HIS A 7 -16.35 22.59 -38.13
N ILE A 8 -16.99 23.58 -37.53
CA ILE A 8 -18.12 23.39 -36.61
C ILE A 8 -19.33 22.80 -37.33
N VAL A 9 -19.64 23.32 -38.53
CA VAL A 9 -20.75 22.83 -39.36
C VAL A 9 -20.48 21.41 -39.84
N ASP A 10 -19.24 21.12 -40.29
CA ASP A 10 -18.83 19.81 -40.76
C ASP A 10 -18.90 18.78 -39.64
N TRP A 11 -18.44 19.12 -38.44
CA TRP A 11 -18.59 18.30 -37.25
C TRP A 11 -20.05 17.92 -36.98
N ALA A 12 -20.98 18.88 -37.04
CA ALA A 12 -22.41 18.62 -36.89
C ALA A 12 -23.01 17.84 -38.07
N ASN A 13 -22.38 17.82 -39.25
CA ASN A 13 -22.80 17.05 -40.41
C ASN A 13 -22.32 15.60 -40.36
N THR A 14 -21.05 15.39 -40.05
CA THR A 14 -20.40 14.07 -40.12
C THR A 14 -20.53 13.30 -38.81
N HIS A 15 -20.58 13.98 -37.67
CA HIS A 15 -20.61 13.39 -36.32
C HIS A 15 -21.82 13.87 -35.51
N ALA A 16 -23.01 13.91 -36.11
CA ALA A 16 -24.21 14.53 -35.54
C ALA A 16 -24.56 14.09 -34.10
N LYS A 17 -24.43 12.80 -33.75
CA LYS A 17 -24.69 12.30 -32.38
C LYS A 17 -23.67 12.82 -31.38
N GLU A 18 -22.42 12.86 -31.77
CA GLU A 18 -21.35 13.41 -30.93
C GLU A 18 -21.52 14.91 -30.75
N ALA A 19 -21.86 15.63 -31.83
CA ALA A 19 -22.16 17.05 -31.78
C ALA A 19 -23.30 17.38 -30.79
N GLN A 20 -24.38 16.60 -30.81
CA GLN A 20 -25.47 16.73 -29.84
C GLN A 20 -25.01 16.51 -28.39
N ASN A 21 -24.11 15.55 -28.15
CA ASN A 21 -23.65 15.22 -26.80
C ASN A 21 -22.58 16.17 -26.26
N GLN A 22 -21.74 16.73 -27.14
CA GLN A 22 -20.57 17.53 -26.76
C GLN A 22 -20.80 19.04 -26.89
N LEU A 23 -21.72 19.52 -27.73
CA LEU A 23 -21.98 20.96 -27.85
C LEU A 23 -22.39 21.60 -26.51
N PRO A 24 -23.28 21.02 -25.69
CA PRO A 24 -23.54 21.55 -24.34
C PRO A 24 -22.28 21.61 -23.47
N ARG A 25 -21.36 20.65 -23.62
CA ARG A 25 -20.07 20.64 -22.91
C ARG A 25 -19.14 21.76 -23.39
N LEU A 26 -19.12 22.05 -24.69
CA LEU A 26 -18.40 23.18 -25.28
C LEU A 26 -18.94 24.51 -24.74
N ILE A 27 -20.26 24.71 -24.81
CA ILE A 27 -20.91 25.93 -24.30
C ILE A 27 -20.67 26.09 -22.79
N ARG A 28 -20.72 25.00 -22.02
CA ARG A 28 -20.38 25.04 -20.59
C ARG A 28 -18.99 25.59 -20.32
N ARG A 29 -17.98 25.17 -21.10
CA ARG A 29 -16.59 25.66 -20.98
C ARG A 29 -16.51 27.14 -21.35
N LEU A 30 -17.11 27.51 -22.49
CA LEU A 30 -17.11 28.89 -22.99
C LEU A 30 -17.85 29.88 -22.05
N CYS A 31 -18.91 29.43 -21.39
CA CYS A 31 -19.68 30.21 -20.43
C CYS A 31 -18.99 30.37 -19.06
N PHE A 32 -18.02 29.51 -18.73
CA PHE A 32 -17.49 29.48 -17.37
C PHE A 32 -16.52 30.63 -17.11
N GLU A 33 -16.93 31.53 -16.22
CA GLU A 33 -16.09 32.63 -15.74
C GLU A 33 -16.22 32.74 -14.22
N ALA A 34 -15.15 32.41 -13.50
CA ALA A 34 -15.24 32.18 -12.04
C ALA A 34 -15.64 33.41 -11.20
N GLU A 35 -15.34 34.61 -11.65
CA GLU A 35 -15.67 35.85 -10.91
C GLU A 35 -17.12 36.30 -11.17
N ALA A 36 -17.65 35.97 -12.36
CA ALA A 36 -18.96 36.41 -12.85
C ALA A 36 -20.07 35.34 -12.69
N SER A 37 -19.76 34.06 -12.89
CA SER A 37 -20.73 32.95 -12.91
C SER A 37 -21.06 32.47 -11.50
N ARG A 38 -22.33 32.59 -11.07
CA ARG A 38 -22.81 32.06 -9.77
C ARG A 38 -23.51 30.71 -9.88
N GLN A 39 -24.15 30.45 -11.02
CA GLN A 39 -24.81 29.19 -11.30
C GLN A 39 -24.52 28.82 -12.75
N LEU A 40 -24.07 27.59 -12.98
CA LEU A 40 -23.75 27.09 -14.31
C LEU A 40 -24.10 25.60 -14.38
N SER A 41 -25.10 25.25 -15.18
CA SER A 41 -25.52 23.86 -15.40
C SER A 41 -25.86 23.65 -16.86
N PHE A 42 -25.02 22.90 -17.57
CA PHE A 42 -25.26 22.44 -18.93
C PHE A 42 -25.05 20.92 -18.94
N PRO A 43 -26.12 20.11 -18.87
CA PRO A 43 -26.03 18.65 -18.96
C PRO A 43 -25.37 18.23 -20.28
N ALA A 44 -24.44 17.28 -20.24
CA ALA A 44 -23.70 16.83 -21.41
C ALA A 44 -23.30 15.35 -21.28
N GLY A 45 -22.90 14.71 -22.38
CA GLY A 45 -22.62 13.26 -22.40
C GLY A 45 -23.88 12.44 -22.11
N ASP A 46 -23.81 11.48 -21.19
CA ASP A 46 -24.96 10.64 -20.85
C ASP A 46 -26.12 11.40 -20.20
N ALA A 47 -25.92 12.63 -19.72
CA ALA A 47 -26.98 13.40 -19.06
C ALA A 47 -27.89 14.19 -20.01
N THR A 48 -27.68 14.13 -21.34
CA THR A 48 -28.46 14.88 -22.33
C THR A 48 -29.92 14.41 -22.46
N TYR A 49 -30.28 13.22 -21.95
CA TYR A 49 -31.67 12.74 -21.96
C TYR A 49 -32.53 13.31 -20.82
N ARG A 50 -31.95 14.05 -19.86
CA ARG A 50 -32.69 14.54 -18.69
C ARG A 50 -33.75 15.57 -19.14
N PRO A 51 -35.01 15.44 -18.69
CA PRO A 51 -36.03 16.44 -18.98
C PRO A 51 -35.68 17.77 -18.30
N GLY A 52 -35.81 18.87 -19.04
CA GLY A 52 -35.48 20.21 -18.56
C GLY A 52 -34.74 21.01 -19.62
N TRP A 53 -34.20 22.17 -19.23
CA TRP A 53 -33.39 23.05 -20.09
C TRP A 53 -32.03 22.43 -20.42
N ASP A 54 -31.53 22.66 -21.64
CA ASP A 54 -30.17 22.23 -22.05
C ASP A 54 -29.08 23.02 -21.33
N GLY A 55 -29.39 24.24 -20.87
CA GLY A 55 -28.50 25.02 -20.02
C GLY A 55 -29.22 26.01 -19.11
N VAL A 56 -28.69 26.17 -17.90
CA VAL A 56 -29.14 27.13 -16.89
C VAL A 56 -27.92 27.88 -16.39
N LEU A 57 -27.94 29.21 -16.51
CA LEU A 57 -26.83 30.07 -16.12
C LEU A 57 -27.32 31.30 -15.35
N PHE A 58 -26.59 31.69 -14.31
CA PHE A 58 -26.69 33.01 -13.69
C PHE A 58 -25.32 33.67 -13.69
N SER A 59 -25.21 34.83 -14.35
CA SER A 59 -24.04 35.69 -14.27
C SER A 59 -24.34 36.98 -13.51
N LYS A 60 -23.40 37.42 -12.66
CA LYS A 60 -23.44 38.74 -12.00
C LYS A 60 -23.12 39.89 -12.96
N GLN A 61 -22.38 39.58 -14.02
CA GLN A 61 -21.91 40.53 -15.00
C GLN A 61 -21.92 39.84 -16.35
N GLY A 62 -22.73 40.34 -17.27
CA GLY A 62 -22.75 39.85 -18.65
C GLY A 62 -21.47 40.21 -19.43
N ASN A 63 -21.25 39.50 -20.52
CA ASN A 63 -20.27 39.83 -21.55
C ASN A 63 -20.92 39.75 -22.95
N ALA A 64 -20.11 39.77 -24.01
CA ALA A 64 -20.61 39.69 -25.40
C ALA A 64 -21.48 38.44 -25.64
N TRP A 65 -21.17 37.33 -24.98
CA TRP A 65 -21.77 36.01 -25.21
C TRP A 65 -22.69 35.56 -24.06
N VAL A 66 -22.37 35.94 -22.83
CA VAL A 66 -23.10 35.54 -21.62
C VAL A 66 -24.00 36.69 -21.16
N PRO A 67 -25.33 36.52 -21.06
CA PRO A 67 -26.23 37.57 -20.57
C PRO A 67 -26.00 37.94 -19.10
N ASP A 68 -26.37 39.17 -18.75
CA ASP A 68 -26.41 39.63 -17.37
C ASP A 68 -27.67 39.12 -16.64
N GLY A 69 -27.47 38.52 -15.46
CA GLY A 69 -28.51 37.87 -14.67
C GLY A 69 -28.78 36.41 -15.06
N ALA A 70 -30.02 35.96 -14.86
CA ALA A 70 -30.45 34.60 -15.14
C ALA A 70 -30.72 34.40 -16.65
N SER A 71 -30.18 33.33 -17.22
CA SER A 71 -30.43 32.89 -18.59
C SER A 71 -30.79 31.41 -18.65
N ARG A 72 -31.54 31.05 -19.71
CA ARG A 72 -32.00 29.69 -20.01
C ARG A 72 -31.66 29.36 -21.44
N TRP A 73 -31.02 28.24 -21.66
CA TRP A 73 -30.37 27.88 -22.92
C TRP A 73 -31.00 26.63 -23.51
N GLU A 74 -31.22 26.68 -24.82
CA GLU A 74 -31.62 25.56 -25.67
C GLU A 74 -30.54 25.35 -26.75
N ILE A 75 -30.18 24.09 -27.03
CA ILE A 75 -29.06 23.74 -27.89
C ILE A 75 -29.53 22.76 -28.97
N GLY A 76 -29.60 23.24 -30.22
CA GLY A 76 -30.12 22.49 -31.36
C GLY A 76 -29.06 22.18 -32.43
N CYS A 77 -28.89 20.90 -32.78
CA CYS A 77 -27.99 20.46 -33.86
C CYS A 77 -28.71 20.17 -35.20
N ASP A 78 -30.03 20.41 -35.25
CA ASP A 78 -30.89 20.17 -36.41
C ASP A 78 -30.41 20.92 -37.67
N LYS A 79 -30.65 20.34 -38.85
CA LYS A 79 -30.28 20.96 -40.14
C LYS A 79 -31.10 22.22 -40.44
N GLU A 80 -32.31 22.31 -39.89
CA GLU A 80 -33.23 23.46 -40.03
C GLU A 80 -33.28 24.25 -38.70
N PRO A 81 -32.30 25.14 -38.42
CA PRO A 81 -32.18 25.80 -37.12
C PRO A 81 -33.38 26.67 -36.78
N THR A 82 -33.99 27.36 -37.75
CA THR A 82 -35.18 28.21 -37.51
C THR A 82 -36.37 27.39 -36.99
N ALA A 83 -36.63 26.22 -37.59
CA ALA A 83 -37.75 25.37 -37.19
C ALA A 83 -37.55 24.83 -35.77
N LYS A 84 -36.32 24.40 -35.46
CA LYS A 84 -35.93 23.93 -34.12
C LYS A 84 -36.04 25.04 -33.07
N ALA A 85 -35.45 26.21 -33.32
CA ALA A 85 -35.51 27.35 -32.43
C ALA A 85 -36.94 27.80 -32.13
N ASN A 86 -37.83 27.82 -33.14
CA ASN A 86 -39.24 28.12 -32.95
C ASN A 86 -39.97 27.08 -32.09
N GLY A 87 -39.65 25.79 -32.29
CA GLY A 87 -40.22 24.70 -31.49
C GLY A 87 -39.83 24.81 -30.03
N ASP A 88 -38.53 24.99 -29.76
CA ASP A 88 -38.00 25.10 -28.41
C ASP A 88 -38.48 26.39 -27.72
N TYR A 89 -38.46 27.53 -28.42
CA TYR A 89 -38.99 28.80 -27.90
C TYR A 89 -40.46 28.68 -27.49
N ARG A 90 -41.32 28.12 -28.36
CA ARG A 90 -42.75 27.95 -28.06
C ARG A 90 -42.95 27.04 -26.86
N LYS A 91 -42.34 25.85 -26.90
CA LYS A 91 -42.40 24.88 -25.81
C LYS A 91 -42.01 25.51 -24.48
N ARG A 92 -40.90 26.26 -24.44
CA ARG A 92 -40.42 26.88 -23.21
C ARG A 92 -41.23 28.07 -22.75
N THR A 93 -41.82 28.81 -23.67
CA THR A 93 -42.74 29.89 -23.35
C THR A 93 -44.03 29.34 -22.71
N GLU A 94 -44.50 28.18 -23.17
CA GLU A 94 -45.66 27.47 -22.59
C GLU A 94 -45.33 26.81 -21.24
N GLU A 95 -44.12 26.25 -21.09
CA GLU A 95 -43.70 25.53 -19.87
C GLU A 95 -43.20 26.45 -18.73
N THR A 96 -42.86 27.71 -19.00
CA THR A 96 -42.27 28.64 -18.02
C THR A 96 -43.26 29.75 -17.66
N GLY A 97 -43.50 29.96 -16.37
CA GLY A 97 -44.40 31.00 -15.87
C GLY A 97 -43.98 32.41 -16.29
N GLU A 98 -44.94 33.30 -16.50
CA GLU A 98 -44.69 34.68 -16.98
C GLU A 98 -43.77 35.48 -16.04
N GLU A 99 -43.94 35.33 -14.72
CA GLU A 99 -43.09 35.95 -13.70
C GLU A 99 -41.60 35.58 -13.88
N ASP A 100 -41.34 34.29 -14.10
CA ASP A 100 -40.00 33.77 -14.38
C ASP A 100 -39.44 34.28 -15.71
N ARG A 101 -40.25 34.25 -16.79
CA ARG A 101 -39.83 34.68 -18.13
C ARG A 101 -39.43 36.15 -18.17
N SER A 102 -40.15 37.00 -17.43
CA SER A 102 -39.82 38.43 -17.31
C SER A 102 -38.45 38.70 -16.67
N GLY A 103 -37.91 37.72 -15.92
CA GLY A 103 -36.60 37.78 -15.29
C GLY A 103 -35.48 37.04 -16.05
N TYR A 104 -35.80 36.23 -17.05
CA TYR A 104 -34.84 35.34 -17.73
C TYR A 104 -34.54 35.75 -19.18
N THR A 105 -33.27 35.68 -19.56
CA THR A 105 -32.87 35.75 -20.97
C THR A 105 -32.93 34.36 -21.61
N PHE A 106 -33.71 34.20 -22.68
CA PHE A 106 -33.73 32.98 -23.49
C PHE A 106 -32.56 33.00 -24.48
N VAL A 107 -31.81 31.90 -24.57
CA VAL A 107 -30.67 31.76 -25.48
C VAL A 107 -30.80 30.49 -26.30
N PHE A 108 -30.72 30.59 -27.61
CA PHE A 108 -30.65 29.44 -28.50
C PHE A 108 -29.26 29.28 -29.12
N VAL A 109 -28.71 28.07 -29.14
CA VAL A 109 -27.39 27.81 -29.74
C VAL A 109 -27.48 26.71 -30.77
N THR A 110 -26.81 26.89 -31.91
CA THR A 110 -26.70 25.87 -32.95
C THR A 110 -25.28 25.81 -33.54
N PRO A 111 -24.76 24.61 -33.88
CA PRO A 111 -23.50 24.46 -34.61
C PRO A 111 -23.71 24.64 -36.13
N ARG A 112 -24.90 25.06 -36.57
CA ARG A 112 -25.22 25.35 -37.99
C ARG A 112 -24.98 26.81 -38.29
N ARG A 113 -24.80 27.15 -39.56
CA ARG A 113 -24.94 28.54 -40.02
C ARG A 113 -26.40 28.90 -40.12
N TRP A 114 -26.77 30.08 -39.64
CA TRP A 114 -28.18 30.49 -39.57
C TRP A 114 -28.40 31.88 -40.17
N SER A 115 -28.64 31.93 -41.47
CA SER A 115 -28.84 33.19 -42.22
C SER A 115 -30.02 34.03 -41.73
N LYS A 116 -31.06 33.40 -41.18
CA LYS A 116 -32.26 34.06 -40.64
C LYS A 116 -32.17 34.39 -39.13
N LYS A 117 -31.01 34.19 -38.50
CA LYS A 117 -30.79 34.39 -37.05
C LYS A 117 -31.21 35.79 -36.59
N SER A 118 -30.77 36.84 -37.28
CA SER A 118 -31.04 38.23 -36.89
C SER A 118 -32.51 38.60 -36.98
N ASP A 119 -33.18 38.17 -38.06
CA ASP A 119 -34.63 38.38 -38.24
C ASP A 119 -35.40 37.64 -37.16
N TRP A 120 -34.99 36.41 -36.85
CA TRP A 120 -35.61 35.59 -35.81
C TRP A 120 -35.47 36.20 -34.41
N ILE A 121 -34.28 36.69 -34.03
CA ILE A 121 -34.07 37.38 -32.74
C ILE A 121 -34.98 38.60 -32.64
N THR A 122 -35.08 39.39 -33.71
CA THR A 122 -35.93 40.59 -33.75
C THR A 122 -37.40 40.21 -33.56
N GLU A 123 -37.89 39.23 -34.34
CA GLU A 123 -39.26 38.75 -34.26
C GLU A 123 -39.62 38.21 -32.87
N GLN A 124 -38.72 37.47 -32.20
CA GLN A 124 -39.00 36.95 -30.86
C GLN A 124 -38.91 38.05 -29.78
N ARG A 125 -38.01 39.03 -29.92
CA ARG A 125 -37.94 40.18 -29.00
C ARG A 125 -39.20 41.04 -29.06
N ASP A 126 -39.75 41.25 -30.27
CA ASP A 126 -40.97 42.05 -30.47
C ASP A 126 -42.21 41.43 -29.79
N LYS A 127 -42.20 40.12 -29.50
CA LYS A 127 -43.25 39.45 -28.75
C LYS A 127 -43.22 39.77 -27.25
N ALA A 128 -42.10 40.29 -26.74
CA ALA A 128 -41.92 40.71 -25.34
C ALA A 128 -42.27 39.65 -24.28
N GLU A 129 -42.15 38.36 -24.63
CA GLU A 129 -42.50 37.23 -23.74
C GLU A 129 -41.39 36.87 -22.74
N TRP A 130 -40.15 37.35 -22.95
CA TRP A 130 -38.96 37.08 -22.11
C TRP A 130 -38.19 38.38 -21.87
N LYS A 131 -37.35 38.43 -20.83
CA LYS A 131 -36.49 39.60 -20.52
C LYS A 131 -35.65 40.04 -21.71
N ASP A 132 -35.01 39.09 -22.38
CA ASP A 132 -34.22 39.28 -23.60
C ASP A 132 -34.13 37.95 -24.37
N ILE A 133 -33.86 38.02 -25.66
CA ILE A 133 -33.63 36.87 -26.55
C ILE A 133 -32.26 36.99 -27.18
N ARG A 134 -31.47 35.92 -27.13
CA ARG A 134 -30.21 35.79 -27.88
C ARG A 134 -30.18 34.49 -28.67
N ALA A 135 -29.43 34.48 -29.75
CA ALA A 135 -29.11 33.25 -30.46
C ALA A 135 -27.69 33.25 -30.98
N TYR A 136 -27.05 32.09 -30.97
CA TYR A 136 -25.69 31.88 -31.45
C TYR A 136 -25.64 30.75 -32.48
N ASP A 137 -24.98 31.02 -33.60
CA ASP A 137 -24.76 30.05 -34.68
C ASP A 137 -23.27 29.73 -34.87
N ALA A 138 -22.93 28.92 -35.87
CA ALA A 138 -21.54 28.47 -36.07
C ALA A 138 -20.53 29.61 -36.22
N ASP A 139 -20.91 30.72 -36.87
CA ASP A 139 -20.03 31.89 -37.06
C ASP A 139 -19.86 32.69 -35.75
N ASP A 140 -20.84 32.68 -34.84
CA ASP A 140 -20.69 33.22 -33.48
C ASP A 140 -19.80 32.33 -32.60
N LEU A 141 -19.96 31.02 -32.71
CA LEU A 141 -19.15 30.07 -31.95
C LEU A 141 -17.67 30.14 -32.36
N GLU A 142 -17.37 30.33 -33.64
CA GLU A 142 -16.01 30.63 -34.12
C GLU A 142 -15.43 31.86 -33.41
N GLN A 143 -16.15 32.99 -33.42
CA GLN A 143 -15.70 34.23 -32.77
C GLN A 143 -15.53 34.08 -31.25
N TRP A 144 -16.41 33.30 -30.60
CA TRP A 144 -16.29 33.04 -29.17
C TRP A 144 -15.04 32.18 -28.86
N LEU A 145 -14.74 31.19 -29.70
CA LEU A 145 -13.54 30.37 -29.58
C LEU A 145 -12.25 31.17 -29.82
N GLU A 146 -12.25 32.16 -30.72
CA GLU A 146 -11.11 33.08 -30.92
C GLU A 146 -10.76 33.86 -29.64
N GLN A 147 -11.73 34.11 -28.77
CA GLN A 147 -11.53 34.77 -27.48
C GLN A 147 -11.14 33.78 -26.36
N SER A 148 -11.27 32.48 -26.60
CA SER A 148 -11.05 31.40 -25.63
C SER A 148 -10.07 30.35 -26.16
N PRO A 149 -8.80 30.70 -26.40
CA PRO A 149 -7.84 29.85 -27.13
C PRO A 149 -7.57 28.49 -26.48
N ALA A 150 -7.58 28.36 -25.15
CA ALA A 150 -7.42 27.05 -24.50
C ALA A 150 -8.65 26.14 -24.71
N VAL A 151 -9.86 26.72 -24.72
CA VAL A 151 -11.10 26.00 -25.06
C VAL A 151 -11.11 25.63 -26.53
N ALA A 152 -10.66 26.53 -27.41
CA ALA A 152 -10.48 26.27 -28.84
C ALA A 152 -9.46 25.15 -29.09
N LEU A 153 -8.34 25.13 -28.37
CA LEU A 153 -7.35 24.05 -28.45
C LEU A 153 -7.98 22.70 -28.10
N GLN A 154 -8.70 22.62 -26.98
CA GLN A 154 -9.34 21.37 -26.58
C GLN A 154 -10.43 20.93 -27.55
N PHE A 155 -11.24 21.86 -28.06
CA PHE A 155 -12.28 21.54 -29.04
C PHE A 155 -11.68 21.12 -30.38
N ALA A 156 -10.56 21.71 -30.80
CA ALA A 156 -9.86 21.30 -32.02
C ALA A 156 -9.33 19.86 -31.91
N GLU A 157 -8.81 19.47 -30.74
CA GLU A 157 -8.41 18.08 -30.48
C GLU A 157 -9.61 17.11 -30.57
N GLU A 158 -10.81 17.54 -30.17
CA GLU A 158 -12.07 16.78 -30.34
C GLU A 158 -12.50 16.68 -31.82
N LEU A 159 -11.98 17.55 -32.69
CA LEU A 159 -12.21 17.54 -34.15
C LEU A 159 -11.05 16.89 -34.93
N ASP A 160 -10.11 16.22 -34.25
CA ASP A 160 -8.88 15.69 -34.84
C ASP A 160 -8.00 16.75 -35.55
N LEU A 161 -8.13 18.01 -35.14
CA LEU A 161 -7.30 19.11 -35.58
C LEU A 161 -6.16 19.32 -34.58
N PHE A 162 -4.94 18.97 -34.99
CA PHE A 162 -3.76 19.10 -34.14
C PHE A 162 -2.89 20.27 -34.59
N GLY A 163 -2.46 21.09 -33.63
CA GLY A 163 -1.44 22.11 -33.85
C GLY A 163 -0.09 21.63 -33.33
N ASP A 164 1.00 22.05 -33.98
CA ASP A 164 2.34 21.69 -33.54
C ASP A 164 2.69 22.38 -32.22
N GLY A 165 3.34 21.63 -31.33
CA GLY A 165 3.98 22.13 -30.11
C GLY A 165 3.06 22.50 -28.94
N VAL A 166 1.74 22.29 -29.00
CA VAL A 166 0.81 22.54 -27.88
C VAL A 166 -0.23 21.45 -27.70
N GLU A 167 -0.64 21.23 -26.44
CA GLU A 167 -1.72 20.32 -26.06
C GLU A 167 -2.64 20.96 -25.01
N SER A 168 -3.91 20.56 -25.00
CA SER A 168 -4.79 20.85 -23.88
C SER A 168 -4.37 20.09 -22.63
N LEU A 169 -4.69 20.65 -21.46
CA LEU A 169 -4.43 19.99 -20.17
C LEU A 169 -5.02 18.57 -20.11
N SER A 170 -6.23 18.39 -20.66
CA SER A 170 -6.93 17.10 -20.61
C SER A 170 -6.24 16.05 -21.47
N ARG A 171 -5.79 16.44 -22.69
CA ARG A 171 -5.05 15.54 -23.57
C ARG A 171 -3.72 15.12 -22.95
N HIS A 172 -2.98 16.08 -22.41
CA HIS A 172 -1.70 15.80 -21.77
C HIS A 172 -1.85 14.85 -20.58
N TRP A 173 -2.83 15.10 -19.71
CA TRP A 173 -3.10 14.20 -18.57
C TRP A 173 -3.49 12.79 -19.03
N ASN A 174 -4.42 12.67 -19.99
CA ASN A 174 -4.88 11.37 -20.47
C ASN A 174 -3.74 10.60 -21.15
N SER A 175 -2.89 11.29 -21.91
CA SER A 175 -1.71 10.73 -22.55
C SER A 175 -0.68 10.24 -21.51
N TRP A 176 -0.45 11.00 -20.43
CA TRP A 176 0.49 10.59 -19.40
C TRP A 176 -0.04 9.44 -18.52
N SER A 177 -1.25 9.60 -17.96
CA SER A 177 -1.86 8.68 -17.00
C SER A 177 -2.30 7.34 -17.61
N GLY A 178 -2.73 7.35 -18.88
CA GLY A 178 -3.23 6.17 -19.58
C GLY A 178 -2.15 5.22 -20.10
N GLN A 179 -0.87 5.51 -19.86
CA GLN A 179 0.24 4.69 -20.35
C GLN A 179 0.58 3.51 -19.43
N CYS A 180 -0.12 3.34 -18.31
CA CYS A 180 0.06 2.21 -17.39
C CYS A 180 -1.27 1.54 -17.02
N ASN A 181 -1.19 0.31 -16.51
CA ASN A 181 -2.36 -0.46 -16.07
C ASN A 181 -2.25 -0.89 -14.58
N PRO A 182 -3.15 -0.46 -13.68
CA PRO A 182 -4.26 0.48 -13.95
C PRO A 182 -3.78 1.92 -14.26
N PRO A 183 -4.58 2.73 -14.98
CA PRO A 183 -4.27 4.14 -15.22
C PRO A 183 -4.18 4.93 -13.90
N ILE A 184 -3.20 5.84 -13.80
CA ILE A 184 -3.05 6.70 -12.61
C ILE A 184 -4.21 7.69 -12.54
N THR A 185 -4.97 7.69 -11.45
CA THR A 185 -6.09 8.61 -11.25
C THR A 185 -5.62 9.93 -10.61
N PHE A 186 -6.39 11.01 -10.82
CA PHE A 186 -6.08 12.32 -10.23
C PHE A 186 -5.99 12.26 -8.70
N ASP A 187 -6.96 11.60 -8.06
CA ASP A 187 -7.04 11.53 -6.60
C ASP A 187 -5.86 10.75 -6.02
N ALA A 188 -5.51 9.60 -6.62
CA ALA A 188 -4.35 8.82 -6.21
C ALA A 188 -3.05 9.64 -6.36
N PHE A 189 -2.87 10.30 -7.50
CA PHE A 189 -1.64 11.06 -7.80
C PHE A 189 -1.44 12.29 -6.92
N LEU A 190 -2.54 12.89 -6.42
CA LEU A 190 -2.54 14.06 -5.53
C LEU A 190 -2.56 13.69 -4.03
N THR A 191 -2.68 12.40 -3.70
CA THR A 191 -2.63 11.92 -2.32
C THR A 191 -1.29 12.30 -1.67
N ASP A 192 -1.34 12.73 -0.41
CA ASP A 192 -0.19 13.23 0.38
C ASP A 192 0.57 14.42 -0.23
N ARG A 193 -0.05 15.15 -1.17
CA ARG A 193 0.56 16.31 -1.88
C ARG A 193 -0.23 17.60 -1.70
N THR A 194 -1.06 17.68 -0.67
CA THR A 194 -1.98 18.80 -0.42
C THR A 194 -1.26 20.12 -0.16
N SER A 195 -0.13 20.09 0.55
CA SER A 195 0.70 21.26 0.85
C SER A 195 1.30 21.88 -0.42
N VAL A 196 1.94 21.07 -1.26
CA VAL A 196 2.55 21.51 -2.53
C VAL A 196 1.47 21.95 -3.52
N ARG A 197 0.34 21.24 -3.58
CA ARG A 197 -0.84 21.64 -4.36
C ARG A 197 -1.34 23.03 -3.95
N GLY A 198 -1.49 23.28 -2.65
CA GLY A 198 -1.91 24.57 -2.11
C GLY A 198 -0.90 25.67 -2.46
N ALA A 199 0.38 25.42 -2.25
CA ALA A 199 1.45 26.36 -2.57
C ALA A 199 1.49 26.72 -4.07
N LEU A 200 1.34 25.73 -4.96
CA LEU A 200 1.28 25.95 -6.41
C LEU A 200 0.08 26.82 -6.79
N ARG A 201 -1.11 26.47 -6.29
CA ARG A 201 -2.33 27.26 -6.53
C ARG A 201 -2.18 28.70 -6.07
N ASP A 202 -1.65 28.91 -4.86
CA ASP A 202 -1.50 30.23 -4.28
C ASP A 202 -0.46 31.08 -5.04
N VAL A 203 0.62 30.44 -5.54
CA VAL A 203 1.63 31.13 -6.37
C VAL A 203 1.04 31.54 -7.72
N ILE A 204 0.32 30.64 -8.40
CA ILE A 204 -0.33 30.95 -9.68
C ILE A 204 -1.37 32.05 -9.48
N GLY A 205 -2.22 31.94 -8.46
CA GLY A 205 -3.25 32.93 -8.15
C GLY A 205 -2.67 34.32 -7.87
N LYS A 206 -1.60 34.41 -7.06
CA LYS A 206 -0.91 35.67 -6.78
C LYS A 206 -0.30 36.29 -8.03
N LYS A 207 0.35 35.50 -8.90
CA LYS A 207 0.93 36.00 -10.15
C LYS A 207 -0.11 36.59 -11.09
N ILE A 208 -1.25 35.91 -11.22
CA ILE A 208 -2.37 36.39 -12.05
C ILE A 208 -2.96 37.68 -11.47
N GLN A 209 -3.14 37.78 -10.15
CA GLN A 209 -3.64 39.00 -9.50
C GLN A 209 -2.64 40.16 -9.56
N SER A 210 -1.34 39.90 -9.36
CA SER A 210 -0.32 40.94 -9.37
C SER A 210 -0.14 41.56 -10.76
N ALA A 211 -0.27 40.77 -11.83
CA ALA A 211 -0.21 41.27 -13.21
C ALA A 211 -1.32 42.30 -13.53
N ILE A 212 -2.43 42.29 -12.78
CA ILE A 212 -3.52 43.26 -12.90
C ILE A 212 -3.17 44.57 -12.18
N SER A 213 -2.24 44.55 -11.21
CA SER A 213 -1.99 45.66 -10.29
C SER A 213 -0.62 46.33 -10.43
N GLN A 214 0.44 45.59 -10.80
CA GLN A 214 1.82 46.07 -10.95
C GLN A 214 2.62 45.21 -11.96
N SER A 215 3.68 45.77 -12.57
CA SER A 215 4.60 45.00 -13.41
C SER A 215 5.45 44.06 -12.53
N ALA A 216 4.99 42.82 -12.39
CA ALA A 216 5.60 41.81 -11.55
C ALA A 216 6.74 41.09 -12.30
N SER A 217 7.81 40.72 -11.61
CA SER A 217 8.92 39.97 -12.20
C SER A 217 8.42 38.66 -12.83
N SER A 218 8.67 38.51 -14.13
CA SER A 218 8.21 37.41 -14.99
C SER A 218 9.07 36.14 -14.88
N HIS A 219 9.66 35.87 -13.72
CA HIS A 219 10.45 34.66 -13.52
C HIS A 219 9.57 33.41 -13.61
N PRO A 220 9.96 32.39 -14.40
CA PRO A 220 9.26 31.11 -14.42
C PRO A 220 9.15 30.47 -13.04
N LEU A 221 8.10 29.68 -12.84
CA LEU A 221 7.93 28.83 -11.67
C LEU A 221 8.51 27.45 -11.97
N THR A 222 9.42 26.98 -11.11
CA THR A 222 10.05 25.68 -11.27
C THR A 222 9.35 24.64 -10.40
N ILE A 223 8.99 23.49 -10.99
CA ILE A 223 8.46 22.32 -10.27
C ILE A 223 9.45 21.17 -10.42
N ARG A 224 9.92 20.62 -9.31
CA ARG A 224 10.79 19.44 -9.29
C ARG A 224 10.04 18.20 -8.85
N ALA A 225 10.23 17.09 -9.54
CA ALA A 225 9.71 15.77 -9.16
C ALA A 225 10.72 14.67 -9.48
N ASP A 226 10.39 13.41 -9.22
CA ASP A 226 11.28 12.29 -9.58
C ASP A 226 11.62 12.25 -11.07
N SER A 227 10.72 12.74 -11.93
CA SER A 227 10.97 12.99 -13.35
C SER A 227 10.36 14.31 -13.85
N VAL A 228 10.84 14.77 -14.99
CA VAL A 228 10.30 15.93 -15.72
C VAL A 228 8.82 15.71 -16.08
N GLU A 229 8.47 14.53 -16.59
CA GLU A 229 7.09 14.18 -16.94
C GLU A 229 6.16 14.19 -15.71
N GLU A 230 6.62 13.70 -14.56
CA GLU A 230 5.85 13.72 -13.32
C GLU A 230 5.58 15.15 -12.83
N ALA A 231 6.57 16.05 -12.93
CA ALA A 231 6.40 17.46 -12.57
C ALA A 231 5.39 18.18 -13.49
N ALA A 232 5.44 17.91 -14.79
CA ALA A 232 4.47 18.43 -15.75
C ALA A 232 3.05 17.89 -15.46
N ALA A 233 2.91 16.58 -15.28
CA ALA A 233 1.64 15.93 -14.96
C ALA A 233 1.04 16.44 -13.64
N PHE A 234 1.87 16.67 -12.61
CA PHE A 234 1.42 17.24 -11.34
C PHE A 234 0.86 18.65 -11.52
N THR A 235 1.56 19.48 -12.28
CA THR A 235 1.10 20.83 -12.58
C THR A 235 -0.23 20.80 -13.33
N VAL A 236 -0.35 19.96 -14.36
CA VAL A 236 -1.60 19.76 -15.12
C VAL A 236 -2.73 19.34 -14.19
N ALA A 237 -2.51 18.37 -13.31
CA ALA A 237 -3.51 17.91 -12.35
C ALA A 237 -3.98 19.01 -11.39
N VAL A 238 -3.05 19.81 -10.86
CA VAL A 238 -3.40 20.92 -9.96
C VAL A 238 -4.18 22.01 -10.68
N VAL A 239 -3.78 22.38 -11.91
CA VAL A 239 -4.48 23.41 -12.69
C VAL A 239 -5.87 22.93 -13.12
N MET A 240 -6.01 21.67 -13.56
CA MET A 240 -7.33 21.09 -13.88
C MET A 240 -8.27 21.03 -12.68
N ALA A 241 -7.74 20.75 -11.48
CA ALA A 241 -8.50 20.76 -10.23
C ALA A 241 -8.86 22.17 -9.75
N THR A 242 -8.23 23.20 -10.31
CA THR A 242 -8.45 24.62 -9.98
C THR A 242 -9.32 25.24 -11.08
N GLY A 243 -10.62 24.98 -11.02
CA GLY A 243 -11.56 25.15 -12.15
C GLY A 243 -11.43 26.47 -12.93
N ASN A 244 -11.20 27.61 -12.26
CA ASN A 244 -11.06 28.94 -12.87
C ASN A 244 -9.83 29.12 -13.76
N LEU A 245 -8.82 28.26 -13.63
CA LEU A 245 -7.55 28.38 -14.35
C LEU A 245 -7.43 27.43 -15.54
N ARG A 246 -8.26 26.37 -15.56
CA ARG A 246 -8.22 25.32 -16.59
C ARG A 246 -8.42 25.88 -18.00
N ASP A 247 -9.42 26.75 -18.17
CA ASP A 247 -9.80 27.28 -19.48
C ASP A 247 -8.90 28.43 -19.97
N ARG A 248 -7.78 28.69 -19.26
CA ARG A 248 -6.75 29.69 -19.60
C ARG A 248 -5.35 29.11 -19.62
N ALA A 249 -5.25 27.78 -19.65
CA ALA A 249 -4.01 27.04 -19.49
C ALA A 249 -3.80 26.02 -20.62
N LEU A 250 -2.55 25.79 -20.99
CA LEU A 250 -2.15 24.77 -21.95
C LEU A 250 -0.79 24.16 -21.59
N VAL A 251 -0.46 23.06 -22.25
CA VAL A 251 0.87 22.44 -22.21
C VAL A 251 1.61 22.75 -23.51
N VAL A 252 2.84 23.23 -23.41
CA VAL A 252 3.75 23.44 -24.54
C VAL A 252 4.61 22.18 -24.67
N THR A 253 4.42 21.43 -25.75
CA THR A 253 5.08 20.15 -26.00
C THR A 253 6.29 20.27 -26.93
N GLY A 254 6.44 21.39 -27.64
CA GLY A 254 7.58 21.68 -28.51
C GLY A 254 7.91 23.18 -28.53
N PRO A 255 9.16 23.59 -28.84
CA PRO A 255 9.59 24.99 -28.83
C PRO A 255 8.72 25.92 -29.69
N GLU A 256 8.21 25.42 -30.82
CA GLU A 256 7.30 26.15 -31.72
C GLU A 256 5.95 26.51 -31.06
N GLY A 257 5.53 25.76 -30.05
CA GLY A 257 4.29 26.00 -29.32
C GLY A 257 4.30 27.32 -28.53
N TRP A 258 5.47 27.85 -28.20
CA TRP A 258 5.57 29.19 -27.59
C TRP A 258 5.00 30.28 -28.49
N ARG A 259 5.10 30.14 -29.82
CA ARG A 259 4.47 31.08 -30.76
C ARG A 259 2.95 31.09 -30.62
N TYR A 260 2.35 29.94 -30.32
CA TYR A 260 0.91 29.88 -30.01
C TYR A 260 0.59 30.66 -28.73
N VAL A 261 1.43 30.56 -27.70
CA VAL A 261 1.27 31.33 -26.45
C VAL A 261 1.45 32.84 -26.66
N GLU A 262 2.36 33.24 -27.54
CA GLU A 262 2.63 34.64 -27.89
C GLU A 262 1.44 35.33 -28.56
N VAL A 263 0.84 34.69 -29.57
CA VAL A 263 -0.25 35.29 -30.36
C VAL A 263 -1.62 35.22 -29.66
N ASN A 264 -1.72 34.49 -28.54
CA ASN A 264 -2.95 34.29 -27.78
C ASN A 264 -2.82 34.87 -26.35
N PRO A 265 -3.00 36.19 -26.16
CA PRO A 265 -2.80 36.85 -24.87
C PRO A 265 -3.72 36.36 -23.75
N GLN A 266 -4.83 35.71 -24.08
CA GLN A 266 -5.81 35.15 -23.14
C GLN A 266 -5.29 33.91 -22.39
N ILE A 267 -4.23 33.26 -22.89
CA ILE A 267 -3.53 32.21 -22.15
C ILE A 267 -2.81 32.85 -20.97
N GLN A 268 -3.09 32.39 -19.75
CA GLN A 268 -2.50 32.90 -18.52
C GLN A 268 -1.53 31.90 -17.88
N ILE A 269 -1.58 30.62 -18.27
CA ILE A 269 -0.68 29.59 -17.76
C ILE A 269 -0.15 28.76 -18.93
N ALA A 270 1.16 28.66 -19.03
CA ALA A 270 1.84 27.78 -19.99
C ALA A 270 2.75 26.82 -19.23
N ILE A 271 2.46 25.53 -19.34
CA ILE A 271 3.23 24.45 -18.70
C ILE A 271 4.13 23.85 -19.76
N ALA A 272 5.44 23.89 -19.61
CA ALA A 272 6.31 23.15 -20.51
C ALA A 272 6.18 21.64 -20.22
N ALA A 273 6.07 20.80 -21.26
CA ALA A 273 6.06 19.34 -21.10
C ALA A 273 7.43 18.81 -20.70
N ARG A 274 8.49 19.51 -21.10
CA ARG A 274 9.89 19.20 -20.80
C ARG A 274 10.69 20.47 -20.50
N THR A 275 11.81 20.31 -19.80
CA THR A 275 12.71 21.41 -19.47
C THR A 275 13.26 22.08 -20.73
N GLU A 276 13.71 21.30 -21.72
CA GLU A 276 14.35 21.81 -22.94
C GLU A 276 13.37 22.60 -23.82
N VAL A 277 12.07 22.25 -23.75
CA VAL A 277 11.02 22.99 -24.47
C VAL A 277 10.96 24.44 -23.97
N ALA A 278 11.31 24.70 -22.72
CA ALA A 278 11.30 26.03 -22.11
C ALA A 278 12.63 26.80 -22.26
N GLU A 279 13.51 26.47 -23.21
CA GLU A 279 14.77 27.20 -23.43
C GLU A 279 14.56 28.69 -23.73
N LYS A 280 13.51 29.01 -24.52
CA LYS A 280 13.17 30.38 -24.93
C LYS A 280 11.67 30.64 -24.79
N PRO A 281 11.16 30.69 -23.55
CA PRO A 281 9.72 30.83 -23.33
C PRO A 281 9.29 32.28 -23.59
N VAL A 282 8.03 32.48 -23.94
CA VAL A 282 7.46 33.82 -24.12
C VAL A 282 7.31 34.50 -22.76
N LEU A 283 8.02 35.60 -22.53
CA LEU A 283 7.91 36.38 -21.30
C LEU A 283 6.95 37.56 -21.53
N ARG A 284 5.81 37.55 -20.84
CA ARG A 284 4.86 38.68 -20.84
C ARG A 284 4.12 38.80 -19.51
N ASP A 285 3.67 40.01 -19.20
CA ASP A 285 2.87 40.27 -18.01
C ASP A 285 1.55 39.47 -18.06
N GLY A 286 1.17 38.89 -16.92
CA GLY A 286 -0.03 38.06 -16.80
C GLY A 286 0.13 36.59 -17.25
N LEU A 287 1.28 36.20 -17.79
CA LEU A 287 1.58 34.81 -18.14
C LEU A 287 2.41 34.14 -17.03
N SER A 288 1.88 33.07 -16.46
CA SER A 288 2.60 32.17 -15.55
C SER A 288 3.22 31.02 -16.34
N ILE A 289 4.54 31.04 -16.48
CA ILE A 289 5.31 29.96 -17.10
C ILE A 289 5.71 28.97 -16.01
N ILE A 290 5.47 27.68 -16.26
CA ILE A 290 5.83 26.60 -15.34
C ILE A 290 6.80 25.66 -16.05
N ILE A 291 7.98 25.47 -15.46
CA ILE A 291 9.07 24.67 -16.02
C ILE A 291 9.25 23.43 -15.12
N PRO A 292 9.03 22.22 -15.64
CA PRO A 292 9.31 20.99 -14.92
C PRO A 292 10.82 20.71 -14.91
N HIS A 293 11.31 20.14 -13.82
CA HIS A 293 12.65 19.58 -13.70
C HIS A 293 12.62 18.25 -12.94
N ALA A 294 13.58 17.38 -13.21
CA ALA A 294 13.83 16.23 -12.36
C ALA A 294 14.60 16.65 -11.09
N ILE A 295 14.45 15.91 -10.00
CA ILE A 295 15.25 16.09 -8.78
C ILE A 295 16.76 15.88 -9.08
N GLY A 296 17.09 14.98 -10.02
CA GLY A 296 18.47 14.71 -10.41
C GLY A 296 19.16 15.91 -11.06
N ASP A 297 18.43 16.78 -11.73
CA ASP A 297 18.97 17.93 -12.46
C ASP A 297 19.40 19.08 -11.53
N LEU A 298 20.43 18.84 -10.73
CA LEU A 298 20.96 19.75 -9.69
C LEU A 298 21.77 20.92 -10.27
N ALA A 299 22.09 20.89 -11.57
CA ALA A 299 22.94 21.91 -12.21
C ALA A 299 22.21 23.27 -12.34
N VAL A 300 20.87 23.26 -12.32
CA VAL A 300 20.05 24.46 -12.53
C VAL A 300 19.56 25.01 -11.18
N LYS A 301 20.24 26.04 -10.67
CA LYS A 301 19.65 26.89 -9.62
C LYS A 301 18.61 27.79 -10.25
N SER A 302 17.35 27.57 -9.91
CA SER A 302 16.26 28.48 -10.30
C SER A 302 16.45 29.82 -9.59
N GLU A 303 16.60 30.91 -10.36
CA GLU A 303 16.55 32.28 -9.79
C GLU A 303 15.14 32.64 -9.30
N GLY A 304 14.11 31.91 -9.75
CA GLY A 304 12.71 32.03 -9.35
C GLY A 304 12.28 31.06 -8.24
N LYS A 305 11.03 31.20 -7.78
CA LYS A 305 10.44 30.31 -6.77
C LYS A 305 10.42 28.86 -7.27
N GLU A 306 10.82 27.94 -6.40
CA GLU A 306 10.87 26.50 -6.66
C GLU A 306 9.90 25.76 -5.74
N LEU A 307 9.21 24.75 -6.27
CA LEU A 307 8.42 23.80 -5.50
C LEU A 307 8.95 22.39 -5.77
N ILE A 308 9.19 21.64 -4.71
CA ILE A 308 9.69 20.26 -4.77
C ILE A 308 8.55 19.32 -4.41
N LEU A 309 8.31 18.34 -5.29
CA LEU A 309 7.35 17.27 -5.08
C LEU A 309 8.06 16.11 -4.40
N GLU A 310 7.88 16.02 -3.08
CA GLU A 310 8.38 14.89 -2.31
C GLU A 310 7.59 13.61 -2.64
N ARG A 311 8.23 12.47 -2.38
CA ARG A 311 7.57 11.17 -2.49
C ARG A 311 6.57 11.02 -1.34
N PRO A 312 5.38 10.48 -1.60
CA PRO A 312 4.39 10.24 -0.55
C PRO A 312 4.93 9.35 0.58
N ASP A 313 4.30 9.44 1.75
CA ASP A 313 4.42 8.43 2.80
C ASP A 313 4.05 7.04 2.25
N ILE A 314 4.67 5.99 2.78
CA ILE A 314 4.46 4.63 2.29
C ILE A 314 2.99 4.18 2.42
N HIS A 315 2.31 4.54 3.51
CA HIS A 315 0.91 4.13 3.74
C HIS A 315 -0.05 4.95 2.89
N GLU A 316 0.24 6.23 2.67
CA GLU A 316 -0.57 7.08 1.80
C GLU A 316 -0.41 6.68 0.33
N PHE A 317 0.79 6.26 -0.09
CA PHE A 317 1.00 5.67 -1.41
C PHE A 317 0.26 4.34 -1.58
N GLU A 318 0.29 3.46 -0.57
CA GLU A 318 -0.47 2.20 -0.57
C GLU A 318 -1.98 2.46 -0.71
N LYS A 319 -2.55 3.38 0.08
CA LYS A 319 -3.95 3.80 -0.04
C LYS A 319 -4.28 4.37 -1.42
N ALA A 320 -3.39 5.17 -1.98
CA ALA A 320 -3.56 5.74 -3.31
C ALA A 320 -3.62 4.66 -4.40
N LEU A 321 -2.76 3.64 -4.31
CA LEU A 321 -2.77 2.49 -5.21
C LEU A 321 -4.08 1.69 -5.08
N ILE A 322 -4.56 1.43 -3.86
CA ILE A 322 -5.83 0.74 -3.62
C ILE A 322 -6.99 1.53 -4.22
N ALA A 323 -7.02 2.84 -4.01
CA ALA A 323 -8.08 3.72 -4.53
C ALA A 323 -8.18 3.73 -6.07
N MET A 324 -7.08 3.43 -6.77
CA MET A 324 -7.07 3.29 -8.24
C MET A 324 -7.26 1.85 -8.74
N GLY A 325 -7.62 0.92 -7.85
CA GLY A 325 -8.01 -0.45 -8.20
C GLY A 325 -6.88 -1.49 -8.14
N VAL A 326 -5.76 -1.18 -7.48
CA VAL A 326 -4.74 -2.18 -7.14
C VAL A 326 -5.23 -3.00 -5.94
N GLU A 327 -5.03 -4.31 -5.98
CA GLU A 327 -5.35 -5.20 -4.86
C GLU A 327 -4.50 -4.87 -3.62
N GLU A 328 -5.05 -5.03 -2.40
CA GLU A 328 -4.42 -4.57 -1.15
C GLU A 328 -3.04 -5.20 -0.90
N SER A 329 -2.91 -6.51 -1.09
CA SER A 329 -1.63 -7.21 -0.91
C SER A 329 -0.59 -6.77 -1.95
N ASP A 330 -1.01 -6.48 -3.18
CA ASP A 330 -0.16 -5.93 -4.23
C ASP A 330 0.22 -4.47 -3.99
N ALA A 331 -0.69 -3.65 -3.45
CA ALA A 331 -0.44 -2.23 -3.18
C ALA A 331 0.72 -2.04 -2.21
N ARG A 332 0.75 -2.84 -1.14
CA ARG A 332 1.86 -2.84 -0.17
C ARG A 332 3.18 -3.21 -0.83
N ARG A 333 3.18 -4.22 -1.71
CA ARG A 333 4.35 -4.65 -2.46
C ARG A 333 4.83 -3.55 -3.40
N TYR A 334 3.95 -2.94 -4.19
CA TYR A 334 4.30 -1.84 -5.08
C TYR A 334 4.81 -0.60 -4.33
N ALA A 335 4.29 -0.29 -3.15
CA ALA A 335 4.78 0.82 -2.34
C ALA A 335 6.26 0.64 -1.96
N ILE A 336 6.65 -0.59 -1.59
CA ILE A 336 8.04 -0.96 -1.31
C ILE A 336 8.87 -0.99 -2.60
N ASN A 337 8.34 -1.64 -3.64
CA ASN A 337 9.10 -2.00 -4.83
C ASN A 337 9.31 -0.83 -5.79
N THR A 338 8.42 0.15 -5.83
CA THR A 338 8.57 1.35 -6.69
C THR A 338 9.33 2.48 -6.00
N GLY A 339 9.70 2.30 -4.72
CA GLY A 339 10.32 3.35 -3.93
C GLY A 339 9.42 4.56 -3.68
N ARG A 340 8.08 4.37 -3.80
CA ARG A 340 7.02 5.38 -3.70
C ARG A 340 7.06 6.43 -4.82
N SER A 341 7.57 6.04 -5.99
CA SER A 341 7.71 6.91 -7.16
C SER A 341 6.63 6.60 -8.18
N TRP A 342 5.81 7.59 -8.52
CA TRP A 342 4.80 7.44 -9.58
C TRP A 342 5.45 7.26 -10.95
N THR A 343 6.62 7.86 -11.18
CA THR A 343 7.43 7.62 -12.38
C THR A 343 7.82 6.14 -12.52
N VAL A 344 8.36 5.54 -11.46
CA VAL A 344 8.73 4.11 -11.44
C VAL A 344 7.51 3.21 -11.58
N PHE A 345 6.43 3.50 -10.85
CA PHE A 345 5.18 2.74 -10.96
C PHE A 345 4.64 2.76 -12.40
N ARG A 346 4.52 3.95 -13.00
CA ARG A 346 4.05 4.14 -14.38
C ARG A 346 4.91 3.35 -15.36
N ARG A 347 6.23 3.36 -15.19
CA ARG A 347 7.16 2.61 -16.02
C ARG A 347 7.00 1.10 -15.87
N GLN A 348 7.01 0.58 -14.65
CA GLN A 348 6.88 -0.87 -14.40
C GLN A 348 5.54 -1.42 -14.90
N ARG A 349 4.49 -0.60 -14.84
CA ARG A 349 3.13 -0.97 -15.29
C ARG A 349 2.81 -0.47 -16.68
N ALA A 350 3.82 -0.03 -17.45
CA ALA A 350 3.62 0.59 -18.74
C ALA A 350 3.06 -0.40 -19.77
N ILE A 351 2.06 0.05 -20.53
CA ILE A 351 1.48 -0.69 -21.65
C ILE A 351 2.40 -0.60 -22.88
N ASN A 352 3.09 0.54 -23.03
CA ASN A 352 4.06 0.79 -24.09
C ASN A 352 5.47 0.34 -23.66
N PRO A 353 6.09 -0.65 -24.34
CA PRO A 353 7.44 -1.10 -24.03
C PRO A 353 8.51 -0.01 -24.09
N ALA A 354 8.31 1.05 -24.89
CA ALA A 354 9.26 2.15 -24.96
C ALA A 354 9.39 2.91 -23.63
N ILE A 355 8.35 2.95 -22.81
CA ILE A 355 8.38 3.61 -21.49
C ILE A 355 9.12 2.74 -20.47
N GLN A 356 9.09 1.41 -20.64
CA GLN A 356 9.82 0.46 -19.81
C GLN A 356 11.35 0.62 -19.91
N HIS A 357 11.83 1.31 -20.95
CA HIS A 357 13.25 1.46 -21.25
C HIS A 357 13.75 2.91 -21.03
N PRO A 358 14.19 3.28 -19.81
CA PRO A 358 14.66 4.63 -19.53
C PRO A 358 16.01 4.94 -20.21
N ALA A 359 16.22 6.20 -20.60
CA ALA A 359 17.38 6.63 -21.39
C ALA A 359 18.74 6.37 -20.71
N TRP A 360 18.79 6.41 -19.38
CA TRP A 360 20.02 6.15 -18.64
C TRP A 360 20.51 4.69 -18.76
N LEU A 361 19.70 3.76 -19.29
CA LEU A 361 20.09 2.37 -19.56
C LEU A 361 21.16 2.21 -20.64
N ASP A 362 21.18 3.12 -21.61
CA ASP A 362 22.07 3.03 -22.77
C ASP A 362 23.37 3.82 -22.56
N THR A 363 23.51 4.44 -21.39
CA THR A 363 24.71 5.21 -21.05
C THR A 363 25.85 4.28 -20.61
N PRO A 364 27.12 4.60 -20.91
CA PRO A 364 28.27 3.83 -20.42
C PRO A 364 28.31 3.70 -18.89
N GLN A 365 27.87 4.74 -18.18
CA GLN A 365 27.84 4.83 -16.72
C GLN A 365 26.91 3.77 -16.11
N SER A 366 25.90 3.32 -16.87
CA SER A 366 24.95 2.30 -16.45
C SER A 366 25.61 0.96 -16.09
N ALA A 367 26.84 0.69 -16.53
CA ALA A 367 27.61 -0.49 -16.12
C ALA A 367 27.75 -0.59 -14.58
N SER A 368 27.88 0.54 -13.89
CA SER A 368 28.00 0.61 -12.43
C SER A 368 26.70 0.26 -11.70
N LEU A 369 25.56 0.19 -12.39
CA LEU A 369 24.28 -0.20 -11.80
C LEU A 369 24.20 -1.68 -11.43
N THR A 370 25.04 -2.54 -12.04
CA THR A 370 25.17 -3.95 -11.64
C THR A 370 25.61 -4.09 -10.18
N VAL A 371 26.52 -3.21 -9.73
CA VAL A 371 26.98 -3.12 -8.33
C VAL A 371 25.85 -2.70 -7.42
N VAL A 372 25.11 -1.67 -7.81
CA VAL A 372 23.95 -1.16 -7.04
C VAL A 372 22.85 -2.22 -6.95
N CYS A 373 22.64 -2.99 -8.02
CA CYS A 373 21.66 -4.07 -8.05
C CYS A 373 22.01 -5.19 -7.06
N LEU A 374 23.28 -5.59 -6.99
CA LEU A 374 23.75 -6.67 -6.12
C LEU A 374 23.96 -6.25 -4.66
N ILE A 375 24.43 -5.03 -4.39
CA ILE A 375 24.67 -4.54 -3.03
C ILE A 375 23.42 -3.90 -2.43
N GLY A 376 22.62 -3.21 -3.24
CA GLY A 376 21.44 -2.47 -2.83
C GLY A 376 21.74 -1.07 -2.29
N ALA A 377 22.50 -0.97 -1.20
CA ALA A 377 22.90 0.29 -0.59
C ALA A 377 24.19 0.18 0.23
N TRP A 378 24.97 1.25 0.27
CA TRP A 378 26.15 1.35 1.12
C TRP A 378 26.44 2.80 1.53
N SER A 379 27.20 2.97 2.61
CA SER A 379 27.73 4.28 2.97
C SER A 379 29.14 4.46 2.43
N GLU A 380 29.37 5.54 1.70
CA GLU A 380 30.70 5.96 1.26
C GLU A 380 31.55 6.46 2.42
N GLY A 381 30.98 6.86 3.57
CA GLY A 381 31.77 7.30 4.73
C GLY A 381 32.61 6.19 5.37
N ASN A 382 32.37 4.92 5.02
CA ASN A 382 33.06 3.76 5.58
C ASN A 382 34.00 3.12 4.53
N ASN A 383 35.29 3.06 4.82
CA ASN A 383 36.30 2.52 3.91
C ASN A 383 36.13 1.01 3.61
N ALA A 384 35.72 0.21 4.60
CA ALA A 384 35.47 -1.22 4.37
C ALA A 384 34.29 -1.44 3.42
N ASN A 385 33.26 -0.59 3.49
CA ASN A 385 32.17 -0.61 2.52
C ASN A 385 32.64 -0.27 1.09
N ARG A 386 33.53 0.73 0.95
CA ARG A 386 34.12 1.08 -0.36
C ARG A 386 34.91 -0.10 -0.94
N GLN A 387 35.71 -0.78 -0.12
CA GLN A 387 36.47 -1.96 -0.55
C GLN A 387 35.57 -3.10 -1.03
N VAL A 388 34.42 -3.30 -0.39
CA VAL A 388 33.41 -4.27 -0.86
C VAL A 388 32.88 -3.89 -2.25
N VAL A 389 32.59 -2.62 -2.46
CA VAL A 389 32.13 -2.07 -3.75
C VAL A 389 33.20 -2.26 -4.83
N GLU A 390 34.45 -1.91 -4.53
CA GLU A 390 35.60 -2.06 -5.43
C GLU A 390 35.82 -3.51 -5.84
N ARG A 391 35.84 -4.42 -4.86
CA ARG A 391 36.02 -5.85 -5.10
C ARG A 391 34.88 -6.42 -5.93
N LEU A 392 33.64 -6.03 -5.68
CA LEU A 392 32.52 -6.51 -6.48
C LEU A 392 32.62 -6.04 -7.94
N ALA A 393 32.88 -4.74 -8.12
CA ALA A 393 32.96 -4.09 -9.41
C ALA A 393 34.22 -4.46 -10.21
N ASP A 394 35.27 -4.93 -9.53
CA ASP A 394 36.63 -5.08 -10.05
C ASP A 394 37.17 -3.76 -10.66
N ARG A 395 36.88 -2.65 -9.98
CA ARG A 395 37.18 -1.28 -10.42
C ARG A 395 37.46 -0.38 -9.21
N PRO A 396 38.26 0.69 -9.35
CA PRO A 396 38.45 1.69 -8.30
C PRO A 396 37.15 2.37 -7.88
N TYR A 397 37.01 2.69 -6.59
CA TYR A 397 35.79 3.30 -6.05
C TYR A 397 35.48 4.65 -6.72
N GLU A 398 36.51 5.44 -7.00
CA GLU A 398 36.38 6.77 -7.61
C GLU A 398 35.71 6.72 -8.99
N ASP A 399 35.96 5.67 -9.78
CA ASP A 399 35.33 5.49 -11.08
C ASP A 399 33.85 5.15 -10.92
N ILE A 400 33.51 4.30 -9.95
CA ILE A 400 32.13 3.91 -9.64
C ILE A 400 31.37 5.13 -9.12
N GLU A 401 31.95 5.88 -8.20
CA GLU A 401 31.36 7.11 -7.67
C GLU A 401 31.12 8.15 -8.77
N ARG A 402 32.08 8.33 -9.69
CA ARG A 402 31.92 9.24 -10.83
C ARG A 402 30.74 8.83 -11.71
N ASP A 403 30.60 7.54 -12.01
CA ASP A 403 29.47 7.02 -12.78
C ASP A 403 28.13 7.26 -12.04
N LEU A 404 28.07 6.97 -10.74
CA LEU A 404 26.86 7.16 -9.93
C LEU A 404 26.47 8.62 -9.78
N ARG A 405 27.42 9.55 -9.66
CA ARG A 405 27.16 11.00 -9.63
C ARG A 405 26.58 11.48 -10.96
N GLN A 406 27.04 10.96 -12.09
CA GLN A 406 26.45 11.27 -13.40
C GLN A 406 25.05 10.68 -13.52
N LEU A 407 24.85 9.41 -13.14
CA LEU A 407 23.53 8.76 -13.13
C LEU A 407 22.52 9.47 -12.22
N ALA A 408 22.96 9.99 -11.08
CA ALA A 408 22.14 10.76 -10.16
C ALA A 408 21.64 12.08 -10.77
N GLN A 409 22.28 12.57 -11.85
CA GLN A 409 21.92 13.82 -12.50
C GLN A 409 20.88 13.69 -13.62
N PHE A 410 20.63 12.47 -14.11
CA PHE A 410 19.67 12.24 -15.18
C PHE A 410 18.23 12.51 -14.74
N ASP A 411 17.39 12.84 -15.72
CA ASP A 411 15.94 12.72 -15.58
C ASP A 411 15.61 11.29 -15.15
N ASP A 412 14.73 11.18 -14.15
CA ASP A 412 14.39 9.91 -13.53
C ASP A 412 15.61 9.07 -13.09
N ALA A 413 16.56 9.70 -12.40
CA ALA A 413 17.78 9.05 -11.93
C ALA A 413 17.54 7.66 -11.26
N PRO A 414 18.29 6.60 -11.63
CA PRO A 414 18.10 5.25 -11.07
C PRO A 414 18.64 5.10 -9.64
N VAL A 415 19.45 6.05 -9.20
CA VAL A 415 20.18 6.02 -7.93
C VAL A 415 19.93 7.29 -7.13
N LEU A 416 20.03 7.16 -5.82
CA LEU A 416 19.91 8.26 -4.87
C LEU A 416 21.21 8.37 -4.07
N ASN A 417 21.64 9.59 -3.85
CA ASN A 417 22.68 9.96 -2.90
C ASN A 417 22.04 10.73 -1.74
N ILE A 418 21.95 10.12 -0.56
CA ILE A 418 21.35 10.74 0.63
C ILE A 418 22.43 10.85 1.70
N GLY A 419 22.95 12.06 1.88
CA GLY A 419 24.15 12.26 2.69
C GLY A 419 25.32 11.44 2.12
N ALA A 420 25.90 10.57 2.92
CA ALA A 420 26.99 9.68 2.50
C ALA A 420 26.51 8.29 2.04
N VAL A 421 25.23 8.12 1.68
CA VAL A 421 24.65 6.82 1.31
C VAL A 421 24.25 6.79 -0.16
N TRP A 422 24.78 5.79 -0.88
CA TRP A 422 24.33 5.42 -2.21
C TRP A 422 23.32 4.28 -2.13
N LYS A 423 22.21 4.40 -2.87
CA LYS A 423 21.21 3.34 -3.00
C LYS A 423 20.44 3.41 -4.32
N ALA A 424 19.83 2.30 -4.73
CA ALA A 424 18.84 2.32 -5.81
C ALA A 424 17.60 3.16 -5.45
N LYS A 425 17.02 3.86 -6.43
CA LYS A 425 15.68 4.47 -6.32
C LYS A 425 14.62 3.37 -6.13
N SER A 426 14.67 2.34 -6.98
CA SER A 426 13.91 1.10 -6.87
C SER A 426 14.84 -0.08 -7.14
N SER A 427 15.08 -0.93 -6.13
CA SER A 427 15.98 -2.07 -6.31
C SER A 427 15.38 -3.19 -7.17
N LEU A 428 14.05 -3.36 -7.15
CA LEU A 428 13.41 -4.39 -7.98
C LEU A 428 13.37 -3.98 -9.44
N GLU A 429 13.06 -2.72 -9.73
CA GLU A 429 13.17 -2.22 -11.10
C GLU A 429 14.59 -2.37 -11.63
N LEU A 430 15.58 -2.05 -10.79
CA LEU A 430 16.96 -2.19 -11.20
C LEU A 430 17.30 -3.65 -11.52
N LEU A 431 16.79 -4.61 -10.73
CA LEU A 431 16.95 -6.03 -11.00
C LEU A 431 16.23 -6.45 -12.29
N SER A 432 15.02 -5.95 -12.58
CA SER A 432 14.31 -6.29 -13.81
C SER A 432 14.98 -5.71 -15.06
N LEU A 433 15.59 -4.53 -14.95
CA LEU A 433 16.25 -3.87 -16.08
C LEU A 433 17.70 -4.35 -16.29
N PHE A 434 18.45 -4.65 -15.22
CA PHE A 434 19.88 -5.03 -15.28
C PHE A 434 20.18 -6.47 -14.96
N GLY A 435 19.21 -7.26 -14.50
CA GLY A 435 19.45 -8.64 -14.08
C GLY A 435 20.20 -9.46 -15.13
N ASN A 436 19.80 -9.33 -16.39
CA ASN A 436 20.43 -10.03 -17.52
C ASN A 436 21.82 -9.48 -17.91
N ARG A 437 22.25 -8.34 -17.38
CA ARG A 437 23.58 -7.77 -17.59
C ARG A 437 24.59 -8.18 -16.51
N ILE A 438 24.13 -8.82 -15.43
CA ILE A 438 25.00 -9.30 -14.36
C ILE A 438 25.74 -10.56 -14.85
N THR A 439 27.07 -10.51 -14.78
CA THR A 439 27.95 -11.59 -15.24
C THR A 439 28.15 -12.66 -14.16
N MET A 440 28.58 -13.85 -14.59
CA MET A 440 28.96 -14.94 -13.66
C MET A 440 30.06 -14.50 -12.69
N ASP A 441 31.10 -13.83 -13.18
CA ASP A 441 32.22 -13.37 -12.34
C ASP A 441 31.76 -12.35 -11.28
N GLN A 442 30.85 -11.43 -11.63
CA GLN A 442 30.28 -10.49 -10.67
C GLN A 442 29.46 -11.21 -9.59
N LEU A 443 28.68 -12.22 -9.96
CA LEU A 443 27.95 -13.04 -8.99
C LEU A 443 28.90 -13.84 -8.10
N ASP A 444 29.94 -14.46 -8.66
CA ASP A 444 30.92 -15.22 -7.88
C ASP A 444 31.62 -14.32 -6.86
N ARG A 445 31.99 -13.09 -7.25
CA ARG A 445 32.52 -12.09 -6.31
C ARG A 445 31.49 -11.67 -5.27
N PHE A 446 30.22 -11.46 -5.64
CA PHE A 446 29.14 -11.15 -4.70
C PHE A 446 28.95 -12.25 -3.65
N PHE A 447 28.84 -13.52 -4.06
CA PHE A 447 28.69 -14.64 -3.13
C PHE A 447 29.93 -14.82 -2.24
N SER A 448 31.13 -14.61 -2.79
CA SER A 448 32.38 -14.63 -2.01
C SER A 448 32.39 -13.54 -0.93
N ILE A 449 31.99 -12.31 -1.29
CA ILE A 449 31.85 -11.18 -0.36
C ILE A 449 30.79 -11.49 0.70
N ALA A 450 29.59 -11.92 0.29
CA ALA A 450 28.49 -12.21 1.20
C ALA A 450 28.87 -13.31 2.20
N LYS A 451 29.55 -14.38 1.73
CA LYS A 451 30.08 -15.44 2.58
C LYS A 451 31.07 -14.89 3.58
N GLU A 452 32.09 -14.16 3.14
CA GLU A 452 33.11 -13.61 4.02
C GLU A 452 32.48 -12.72 5.09
N MET A 453 31.63 -11.77 4.67
CA MET A 453 30.91 -10.85 5.54
C MET A 453 30.07 -11.56 6.60
N LEU A 454 29.19 -12.47 6.18
CA LEU A 454 28.27 -13.18 7.07
C LEU A 454 28.97 -14.28 7.89
N SER A 455 30.19 -14.67 7.49
CA SER A 455 31.02 -15.61 8.22
C SER A 455 31.88 -14.97 9.32
N MET A 456 31.91 -13.64 9.48
CA MET A 456 32.58 -13.04 10.63
C MET A 456 31.77 -13.25 11.92
N PRO A 457 32.40 -13.67 13.03
CA PRO A 457 31.78 -13.59 14.35
C PRO A 457 31.43 -12.14 14.69
N ASP A 458 30.30 -11.93 15.35
CA ASP A 458 29.97 -10.59 15.84
C ASP A 458 30.94 -10.18 16.96
N PRO A 459 31.73 -9.11 16.80
CA PRO A 459 32.75 -8.72 17.79
C PRO A 459 32.19 -8.48 19.19
N GLN A 460 30.90 -8.17 19.33
CA GLN A 460 30.27 -8.02 20.65
C GLN A 460 30.27 -9.32 21.47
N LEU A 461 30.35 -10.48 20.81
CA LEU A 461 30.37 -11.79 21.47
C LEU A 461 31.72 -12.12 22.10
N GLU A 462 32.76 -11.32 21.84
CA GLU A 462 34.03 -11.37 22.55
C GLU A 462 33.93 -10.79 23.97
N LEU A 463 32.85 -10.05 24.27
CA LEU A 463 32.58 -9.48 25.58
C LEU A 463 31.69 -10.41 26.43
N PRO A 464 31.84 -10.40 27.76
CA PRO A 464 30.88 -10.98 28.68
C PRO A 464 29.47 -10.47 28.42
N SER A 465 28.44 -11.28 28.69
CA SER A 465 27.01 -10.95 28.50
C SER A 465 26.64 -9.56 29.04
N GLU A 466 27.13 -9.25 30.24
CA GLU A 466 26.83 -8.01 30.98
C GLU A 466 27.42 -6.76 30.29
N GLU A 467 28.45 -6.90 29.45
CA GLU A 467 29.19 -5.79 28.84
C GLU A 467 28.82 -5.55 27.36
N ARG A 468 28.09 -6.47 26.73
CA ARG A 468 27.78 -6.43 25.28
C ARG A 468 27.01 -5.16 24.87
N TYR A 469 26.17 -4.61 25.75
CA TYR A 469 25.44 -3.37 25.48
C TYR A 469 26.36 -2.15 25.29
N MET A 470 27.61 -2.21 25.78
CA MET A 470 28.66 -1.20 25.61
C MET A 470 29.68 -1.59 24.54
N ALA A 471 29.41 -2.57 23.68
CA ALA A 471 30.37 -3.07 22.68
C ALA A 471 31.03 -1.95 21.85
N GLN A 472 30.27 -0.92 21.47
CA GLN A 472 30.81 0.25 20.76
C GLN A 472 31.84 1.03 21.58
N VAL A 473 31.62 1.19 22.88
CA VAL A 473 32.56 1.85 23.81
C VAL A 473 33.85 1.05 23.94
N HIS A 474 33.75 -0.28 23.92
CA HIS A 474 34.90 -1.20 23.94
C HIS A 474 35.58 -1.38 22.57
N GLY A 475 35.13 -0.66 21.52
CA GLY A 475 35.67 -0.80 20.16
C GLY A 475 35.37 -2.15 19.49
N LYS A 476 34.44 -2.93 20.05
CA LYS A 476 33.98 -4.22 19.50
C LYS A 476 32.88 -3.97 18.47
N VAL A 477 33.26 -3.36 17.35
CA VAL A 477 32.36 -3.00 16.25
C VAL A 477 32.80 -3.68 14.97
N HIS A 478 31.83 -4.11 14.18
CA HIS A 478 32.11 -4.69 12.87
C HIS A 478 32.76 -3.67 11.93
N PRO A 479 33.77 -4.04 11.10
CA PRO A 479 34.36 -3.12 10.12
C PRO A 479 33.35 -2.58 9.09
N TYR A 480 32.46 -3.46 8.60
CA TYR A 480 31.35 -3.09 7.71
C TYR A 480 30.20 -2.43 8.46
N SER A 481 29.49 -1.52 7.79
CA SER A 481 28.32 -0.89 8.40
C SER A 481 27.11 -1.83 8.45
N GLY A 482 26.25 -1.67 9.47
CA GLY A 482 25.00 -2.42 9.56
C GLY A 482 24.08 -2.24 8.34
N LEU A 483 24.12 -1.08 7.68
CA LEU A 483 23.42 -0.82 6.42
C LEU A 483 23.90 -1.76 5.31
N LEU A 484 25.21 -1.98 5.18
CA LEU A 484 25.76 -2.85 4.14
C LEU A 484 25.33 -4.31 4.38
N PHE A 485 25.41 -4.79 5.63
CA PHE A 485 24.90 -6.12 5.99
C PHE A 485 23.44 -6.32 5.62
N GLN A 486 22.58 -5.38 6.02
CA GLN A 486 21.15 -5.45 5.70
C GLN A 486 20.92 -5.45 4.19
N SER A 487 21.68 -4.64 3.44
CA SER A 487 21.50 -4.51 1.99
C SER A 487 21.97 -5.74 1.21
N VAL A 488 23.08 -6.38 1.63
CA VAL A 488 23.52 -7.66 1.07
C VAL A 488 22.51 -8.76 1.36
N CYS A 489 22.01 -8.87 2.59
CA CYS A 489 21.01 -9.87 2.94
C CYS A 489 19.68 -9.63 2.19
N ASP A 490 19.21 -8.38 2.09
CA ASP A 490 18.03 -8.02 1.29
C ASP A 490 18.22 -8.38 -0.19
N SER A 491 19.44 -8.23 -0.73
CA SER A 491 19.75 -8.58 -2.11
C SER A 491 19.74 -10.10 -2.33
N LEU A 492 20.16 -10.90 -1.34
CA LEU A 492 20.01 -12.36 -1.40
C LEU A 492 18.54 -12.78 -1.53
N ILE A 493 17.61 -12.21 -0.76
CA ILE A 493 16.18 -12.55 -0.92
C ILE A 493 15.68 -12.11 -2.31
N LYS A 494 16.00 -10.88 -2.73
CA LYS A 494 15.56 -10.37 -4.04
C LYS A 494 16.01 -11.28 -5.18
N LEU A 495 17.27 -11.71 -5.16
CA LEU A 495 17.82 -12.63 -6.13
C LEU A 495 17.15 -14.01 -6.06
N ALA A 496 16.85 -14.51 -4.86
CA ALA A 496 16.14 -15.79 -4.70
C ALA A 496 14.71 -15.75 -5.24
N VAL A 497 13.98 -14.66 -5.01
CA VAL A 497 12.54 -14.57 -5.34
C VAL A 497 12.31 -14.08 -6.77
N ARG A 498 13.07 -13.07 -7.21
CA ARG A 498 12.86 -12.39 -8.50
C ARG A 498 13.93 -12.72 -9.54
N GLY A 499 15.07 -13.27 -9.13
CA GLY A 499 16.09 -13.76 -10.06
C GLY A 499 15.54 -14.80 -11.05
N PRO A 500 14.76 -15.81 -10.63
CA PRO A 500 14.19 -16.82 -11.53
C PRO A 500 13.27 -16.27 -12.63
N GLU A 501 12.68 -15.08 -12.43
CA GLU A 501 11.85 -14.39 -13.42
C GLU A 501 12.69 -13.84 -14.59
N GLN A 502 14.02 -13.78 -14.44
CA GLN A 502 14.97 -13.30 -15.44
C GLN A 502 15.73 -14.48 -16.06
N GLY A 503 15.65 -14.63 -17.38
CA GLY A 503 16.31 -15.73 -18.10
C GLY A 503 17.83 -15.82 -17.84
N GLY A 504 18.50 -14.68 -17.65
CA GLY A 504 19.93 -14.62 -17.34
C GLY A 504 20.29 -15.30 -16.02
N PHE A 505 19.54 -15.07 -14.94
CA PHE A 505 19.84 -15.68 -13.63
C PHE A 505 19.43 -17.14 -13.53
N GLN A 506 18.38 -17.55 -14.25
CA GLN A 506 18.00 -18.96 -14.34
C GLN A 506 19.18 -19.79 -14.90
N SER A 507 19.87 -19.27 -15.91
CA SER A 507 21.06 -19.93 -16.48
C SER A 507 22.26 -20.00 -15.51
N LEU A 508 22.25 -19.20 -14.44
CA LEU A 508 23.32 -19.09 -13.45
C LEU A 508 23.01 -19.85 -12.15
N ASN A 509 21.89 -20.59 -12.08
CA ASN A 509 21.44 -21.38 -10.92
C ASN A 509 21.39 -20.56 -9.61
N ILE A 510 20.79 -19.37 -9.68
CA ILE A 510 20.82 -18.41 -8.56
C ILE A 510 20.23 -18.97 -7.26
N GLU A 511 19.11 -19.71 -7.33
CA GLU A 511 18.47 -20.30 -6.15
C GLU A 511 19.39 -21.31 -5.44
N GLU A 512 20.05 -22.20 -6.19
CA GLU A 512 20.94 -23.22 -5.63
C GLU A 512 22.21 -22.60 -5.04
N ARG A 513 22.73 -21.52 -5.63
CA ARG A 513 23.85 -20.76 -5.07
C ARG A 513 23.50 -20.12 -3.72
N ILE A 514 22.29 -19.55 -3.61
CA ILE A 514 21.79 -18.96 -2.35
C ILE A 514 21.55 -20.05 -1.31
N ALA A 515 20.92 -21.17 -1.69
CA ALA A 515 20.76 -22.32 -0.81
C ALA A 515 22.12 -22.86 -0.34
N GLY A 516 23.12 -22.92 -1.24
CA GLY A 516 24.51 -23.26 -0.93
C GLY A 516 25.11 -22.33 0.11
N LEU A 517 25.02 -21.01 -0.08
CA LEU A 517 25.51 -20.02 0.88
C LEU A 517 24.83 -20.19 2.25
N VAL A 518 23.51 -20.36 2.29
CA VAL A 518 22.78 -20.56 3.57
C VAL A 518 23.22 -21.85 4.27
N ARG A 519 23.46 -22.93 3.53
CA ARG A 519 24.04 -24.17 4.09
C ARG A 519 25.43 -23.92 4.66
N GLU A 520 26.31 -23.24 3.94
CA GLU A 520 27.66 -22.92 4.42
C GLU A 520 27.68 -22.03 5.67
N LEU A 521 26.68 -21.16 5.83
CA LEU A 521 26.58 -20.26 6.98
C LEU A 521 25.98 -20.90 8.23
N LEU A 522 25.12 -21.91 8.09
CA LEU A 522 24.30 -22.43 9.20
C LEU A 522 24.42 -23.94 9.44
N ASP A 523 24.89 -24.73 8.48
CA ASP A 523 24.94 -26.19 8.63
C ASP A 523 26.08 -26.63 9.56
N GLY A 524 25.74 -27.27 10.68
CA GLY A 524 26.72 -27.82 11.64
C GLY A 524 27.53 -26.77 12.40
N VAL A 525 27.03 -25.54 12.50
CA VAL A 525 27.72 -24.41 13.15
C VAL A 525 27.47 -24.36 14.66
N ASP A 526 28.37 -23.67 15.37
CA ASP A 526 28.28 -23.48 16.82
C ASP A 526 27.28 -22.38 17.22
N GLY A 527 27.04 -22.22 18.52
CA GLY A 527 26.12 -21.20 19.01
C GLY A 527 26.62 -19.75 18.84
N VAL A 528 27.94 -19.53 18.72
CA VAL A 528 28.49 -18.18 18.45
C VAL A 528 28.09 -17.73 17.06
N ARG A 529 28.13 -18.64 16.08
CA ARG A 529 27.61 -18.38 14.73
C ARG A 529 26.12 -18.05 14.74
N TRP A 530 25.29 -18.83 15.43
CA TRP A 530 23.85 -18.57 15.54
C TRP A 530 23.57 -17.19 16.14
N LEU A 531 24.25 -16.83 17.24
CA LEU A 531 24.14 -15.51 17.85
C LEU A 531 24.57 -14.39 16.88
N SER A 532 25.71 -14.57 16.20
CA SER A 532 26.24 -13.56 15.25
C SER A 532 25.28 -13.26 14.10
N LEU A 533 24.51 -14.27 13.66
CA LEU A 533 23.54 -14.12 12.57
C LEU A 533 22.11 -13.84 13.06
N ALA A 534 21.85 -13.71 14.36
CA ALA A 534 20.51 -13.63 14.95
C ALA A 534 19.60 -12.59 14.27
N SER A 535 20.13 -11.40 13.97
CA SER A 535 19.37 -10.31 13.33
C SER A 535 19.10 -10.53 11.83
N TYR A 536 19.78 -11.48 11.20
CA TYR A 536 19.73 -11.77 9.77
C TYR A 536 19.05 -13.11 9.46
N LEU A 537 18.74 -13.93 10.48
CA LEU A 537 18.03 -15.20 10.31
C LEU A 537 16.71 -15.08 9.55
N PRO A 538 15.84 -14.05 9.79
CA PRO A 538 14.62 -13.90 8.99
C PRO A 538 14.92 -13.78 7.49
N THR A 539 15.98 -13.04 7.16
CA THR A 539 16.34 -12.77 5.78
C THR A 539 16.93 -14.00 5.09
N LEU A 540 17.80 -14.74 5.79
CA LEU A 540 18.36 -16.00 5.29
C LEU A 540 17.29 -17.09 5.14
N ALA A 541 16.34 -17.15 6.09
CA ALA A 541 15.23 -18.08 6.04
C ALA A 541 14.35 -17.84 4.82
N GLU A 542 13.96 -16.58 4.57
CA GLU A 542 13.15 -16.25 3.39
C GLU A 542 13.94 -16.47 2.08
N ALA A 543 15.24 -16.21 2.06
CA ALA A 543 16.08 -16.43 0.88
C ALA A 543 16.15 -17.92 0.49
N ALA A 544 16.43 -18.82 1.44
CA ALA A 544 16.49 -20.27 1.18
C ALA A 544 15.76 -21.09 2.28
N PRO A 545 14.41 -21.19 2.21
CA PRO A 545 13.60 -21.80 3.26
C PRO A 545 14.02 -23.22 3.65
N ASP A 546 14.23 -24.08 2.66
CA ASP A 546 14.56 -25.48 2.91
C ASP A 546 15.95 -25.68 3.50
N ALA A 547 16.93 -24.93 3.02
CA ALA A 547 18.29 -24.96 3.55
C ALA A 547 18.31 -24.48 5.01
N PHE A 548 17.58 -23.40 5.31
CA PHE A 548 17.44 -22.86 6.65
C PHE A 548 16.78 -23.84 7.61
N LEU A 549 15.61 -24.39 7.24
CA LEU A 549 14.89 -25.35 8.09
C LEU A 549 15.73 -26.60 8.38
N ARG A 550 16.44 -27.13 7.38
CA ARG A 550 17.35 -28.28 7.56
C ARG A 550 18.47 -27.96 8.55
N ALA A 551 19.06 -26.76 8.46
CA ALA A 551 20.12 -26.35 9.38
C ALA A 551 19.61 -26.23 10.83
N VAL A 552 18.40 -25.70 11.03
CA VAL A 552 17.77 -25.63 12.37
C VAL A 552 17.44 -27.03 12.90
N GLU A 553 16.83 -27.89 12.09
CA GLU A 553 16.48 -29.28 12.45
C GLU A 553 17.73 -30.08 12.87
N LYS A 554 18.80 -29.97 12.08
CA LYS A 554 20.08 -30.60 12.38
C LYS A 554 20.75 -29.99 13.60
N SER A 555 20.73 -28.66 13.75
CA SER A 555 21.29 -28.04 14.95
C SER A 555 20.56 -28.51 16.20
N LEU A 556 19.24 -28.69 16.16
CA LEU A 556 18.47 -29.21 17.29
C LEU A 556 18.76 -30.69 17.58
N SER A 557 19.19 -31.50 16.61
CA SER A 557 19.52 -32.91 16.84
C SER A 557 20.93 -33.16 17.38
N LEU A 558 21.78 -32.13 17.43
CA LEU A 558 23.10 -32.21 18.07
C LEU A 558 22.98 -32.24 19.61
N PRO A 559 23.93 -32.88 20.32
CA PRO A 559 23.87 -33.06 21.79
C PRO A 559 23.64 -31.76 22.59
N ASP A 560 24.27 -30.66 22.19
CA ASP A 560 24.15 -29.35 22.87
C ASP A 560 23.14 -28.40 22.21
N ALA A 561 22.43 -28.89 21.18
CA ALA A 561 21.50 -28.15 20.35
C ALA A 561 21.89 -26.67 20.10
N PRO A 562 23.00 -26.36 19.38
CA PRO A 562 23.62 -25.02 19.38
C PRO A 562 22.70 -23.83 19.09
N VAL A 563 21.69 -24.01 18.22
CA VAL A 563 20.66 -23.00 17.91
C VAL A 563 19.87 -22.54 19.15
N THR A 564 19.74 -23.38 20.18
CA THR A 564 19.05 -23.04 21.43
C THR A 564 19.79 -21.98 22.24
N ARG A 565 21.07 -21.69 21.96
CA ARG A 565 21.77 -20.54 22.57
C ARG A 565 21.09 -19.20 22.30
N LEU A 566 20.38 -19.06 21.18
CA LEU A 566 19.54 -17.89 20.92
C LEU A 566 18.46 -17.69 21.99
N ILE A 567 17.95 -18.78 22.55
CA ILE A 567 16.95 -18.78 23.61
C ILE A 567 17.64 -18.60 24.97
N THR A 568 18.63 -19.43 25.29
CA THR A 568 19.25 -19.45 26.62
C THR A 568 20.09 -18.21 26.94
N GLU A 569 20.62 -17.51 25.93
CA GLU A 569 21.33 -16.23 26.11
C GLU A 569 20.42 -14.99 25.96
N THR A 570 19.12 -15.19 25.75
CA THR A 570 18.19 -14.07 25.84
C THR A 570 18.09 -13.58 27.28
N GLY A 571 18.26 -12.27 27.47
CA GLY A 571 18.16 -11.64 28.78
C GLY A 571 16.73 -11.55 29.31
N ASP A 572 16.60 -11.22 30.59
CA ASP A 572 15.33 -11.27 31.34
C ASP A 572 14.37 -10.12 30.99
N SER A 573 14.86 -9.04 30.37
CA SER A 573 14.05 -7.92 29.91
C SER A 573 14.67 -7.18 28.73
N ALA A 574 13.91 -6.28 28.10
CA ALA A 574 14.39 -5.38 27.05
C ALA A 574 15.06 -4.10 27.59
N LEU A 575 15.25 -3.97 28.92
CA LEU A 575 15.92 -2.82 29.54
C LEU A 575 17.44 -2.88 29.35
N ILE A 576 18.15 -1.84 29.80
CA ILE A 576 19.61 -1.67 29.62
C ILE A 576 20.36 -2.96 30.01
N GLY A 577 21.08 -3.54 29.06
CA GLY A 577 21.86 -4.77 29.21
C GLY A 577 21.19 -6.04 28.64
N GLY A 578 19.87 -6.06 28.45
CA GLY A 578 19.15 -7.24 27.95
C GLY A 578 18.91 -7.22 26.44
N ARG A 579 19.35 -8.28 25.73
CA ARG A 579 19.11 -8.47 24.29
C ARG A 579 18.21 -9.69 24.05
N CYS A 580 17.23 -9.53 23.17
CA CYS A 580 16.40 -10.62 22.68
C CYS A 580 17.09 -11.27 21.47
N TRP A 581 17.76 -12.41 21.67
CA TRP A 581 18.48 -13.11 20.59
C TRP A 581 17.56 -14.04 19.79
N HIS A 582 16.55 -14.63 20.44
CA HIS A 582 15.66 -15.61 19.80
C HIS A 582 14.63 -15.00 18.84
N CYS A 583 14.31 -13.70 18.94
CA CYS A 583 13.25 -13.10 18.13
C CYS A 583 13.50 -13.23 16.62
N GLY A 584 14.76 -13.19 16.18
CA GLY A 584 15.11 -13.41 14.77
C GLY A 584 14.77 -14.81 14.28
N LEU A 585 15.04 -15.84 15.10
CA LEU A 585 14.67 -17.23 14.78
C LEU A 585 13.16 -17.43 14.76
N LEU A 586 12.43 -16.88 15.75
CA LEU A 586 10.97 -17.04 15.78
C LEU A 586 10.30 -16.31 14.61
N ARG A 587 10.74 -15.09 14.29
CA ARG A 587 10.24 -14.37 13.11
C ARG A 587 10.58 -15.08 11.81
N ALA A 588 11.74 -15.74 11.71
CA ALA A 588 12.09 -16.57 10.57
C ALA A 588 11.10 -17.74 10.42
N LEU A 589 10.85 -18.48 11.49
CA LEU A 589 9.91 -19.62 11.49
C LEU A 589 8.47 -19.18 11.21
N GLU A 590 8.00 -18.10 11.84
CA GLU A 590 6.69 -17.48 11.58
C GLU A 590 6.54 -17.10 10.10
N THR A 591 7.57 -16.48 9.51
CA THR A 591 7.59 -16.13 8.08
C THR A 591 7.48 -17.36 7.19
N LEU A 592 8.21 -18.43 7.51
CA LEU A 592 8.19 -19.67 6.72
C LEU A 592 6.90 -20.48 6.89
N ALA A 593 6.17 -20.31 7.99
CA ALA A 593 4.93 -21.02 8.27
C ALA A 593 3.77 -20.59 7.35
N TRP A 594 3.88 -19.44 6.68
CA TRP A 594 2.89 -19.01 5.69
C TRP A 594 2.78 -19.98 4.52
N ALA A 595 3.87 -20.63 4.11
CA ALA A 595 3.84 -21.65 3.06
C ALA A 595 3.27 -22.98 3.60
N PRO A 596 2.12 -23.49 3.08
CA PRO A 596 1.46 -24.68 3.64
C PRO A 596 2.35 -25.93 3.66
N ASN A 597 3.19 -26.10 2.65
CA ASN A 597 4.11 -27.24 2.54
C ASN A 597 5.24 -27.23 3.60
N ARG A 598 5.43 -26.13 4.34
CA ARG A 598 6.44 -26.01 5.41
C ARG A 598 5.82 -26.08 6.81
N LEU A 599 4.50 -26.00 6.93
CA LEU A 599 3.78 -25.91 8.21
C LEU A 599 4.18 -27.01 9.19
N ALA A 600 4.19 -28.28 8.75
CA ALA A 600 4.55 -29.42 9.60
C ALA A 600 5.95 -29.31 10.18
N ARG A 601 6.93 -28.94 9.36
CA ARG A 601 8.34 -28.79 9.80
C ARG A 601 8.49 -27.65 10.78
N VAL A 602 7.86 -26.51 10.49
CA VAL A 602 7.90 -25.34 11.39
C VAL A 602 7.24 -25.65 12.73
N ALA A 603 6.07 -26.29 12.74
CA ALA A 603 5.38 -26.69 13.96
C ALA A 603 6.27 -27.58 14.83
N LEU A 604 6.86 -28.63 14.27
CA LEU A 604 7.75 -29.54 15.01
C LEU A 604 9.02 -28.85 15.54
N ILE A 605 9.60 -27.89 14.79
CA ILE A 605 10.72 -27.09 15.27
C ILE A 605 10.29 -26.23 16.46
N LEU A 606 9.17 -25.51 16.37
CA LEU A 606 8.66 -24.66 17.45
C LEU A 606 8.32 -25.48 18.71
N THR A 607 7.79 -26.69 18.54
CA THR A 607 7.55 -27.65 19.63
C THR A 607 8.85 -27.97 20.37
N ARG A 608 9.90 -28.37 19.65
CA ARG A 608 11.20 -28.67 20.26
C ARG A 608 11.82 -27.45 20.95
N LEU A 609 11.67 -26.26 20.37
CA LEU A 609 12.14 -25.01 20.97
C LEU A 609 11.33 -24.60 22.21
N SER A 610 10.07 -25.01 22.33
CA SER A 610 9.21 -24.68 23.47
C SER A 610 9.66 -25.35 24.78
N HIS A 611 10.41 -26.44 24.68
CA HIS A 611 11.03 -27.11 25.84
C HIS A 611 12.26 -26.39 26.38
N VAL A 612 12.77 -25.38 25.69
CA VAL A 612 13.92 -24.59 26.15
C VAL A 612 13.43 -23.44 27.01
N PRO A 613 13.85 -23.34 28.28
CA PRO A 613 13.38 -22.29 29.17
C PRO A 613 13.82 -20.91 28.69
N ILE A 614 12.87 -19.99 28.56
CA ILE A 614 13.11 -18.57 28.27
C ILE A 614 13.10 -17.79 29.57
N LYS A 615 14.14 -16.99 29.79
CA LYS A 615 14.17 -16.05 30.91
C LYS A 615 13.37 -14.79 30.57
N GLY A 616 12.68 -14.24 31.57
CA GLY A 616 11.89 -13.02 31.41
C GLY A 616 10.50 -13.22 30.83
N ASN A 617 9.70 -12.14 30.84
CA ASN A 617 8.33 -12.14 30.33
C ASN A 617 8.27 -11.60 28.89
N TRP A 618 8.69 -12.42 27.94
CA TRP A 618 8.68 -12.06 26.52
C TRP A 618 7.32 -12.30 25.88
N SER A 619 6.88 -11.37 25.02
CA SER A 619 5.63 -11.51 24.30
C SER A 619 5.71 -12.59 23.20
N ASN A 620 6.84 -12.67 22.51
CA ASN A 620 7.13 -13.66 21.48
C ASN A 620 7.91 -14.83 22.10
N THR A 621 7.31 -16.03 22.12
CA THR A 621 7.91 -17.28 22.61
C THR A 621 7.61 -18.41 21.64
N PRO A 622 8.42 -19.49 21.59
CA PRO A 622 8.18 -20.61 20.69
C PRO A 622 6.77 -21.20 20.82
N SER A 623 6.27 -21.32 22.05
CA SER A 623 4.92 -21.83 22.34
C SER A 623 3.81 -20.91 21.83
N ARG A 624 4.00 -19.58 21.89
CA ARG A 624 3.04 -18.61 21.36
C ARG A 624 3.05 -18.57 19.83
N SER A 625 4.23 -18.65 19.20
CA SER A 625 4.33 -18.76 17.75
C SER A 625 3.69 -20.07 17.26
N LEU A 626 3.91 -21.20 17.97
CA LEU A 626 3.27 -22.49 17.69
C LEU A 626 1.75 -22.39 17.78
N PHE A 627 1.22 -21.83 18.87
CA PHE A 627 -0.22 -21.61 19.04
C PHE A 627 -0.82 -20.73 17.94
N GLY A 628 -0.09 -19.71 17.50
CA GLY A 628 -0.48 -18.83 16.40
C GLY A 628 -0.79 -19.56 15.09
N LEU A 629 -0.13 -20.69 14.81
CA LEU A 629 -0.36 -21.49 13.61
C LEU A 629 -1.75 -22.14 13.59
N PHE A 630 -2.25 -22.53 14.77
CA PHE A 630 -3.48 -23.31 14.92
C PHE A 630 -4.71 -22.47 15.30
N ARG A 631 -4.50 -21.21 15.72
CA ARG A 631 -5.56 -20.31 16.17
C ARG A 631 -6.77 -20.36 15.23
N SER A 632 -7.96 -20.60 15.81
CA SER A 632 -9.17 -20.91 15.04
C SER A 632 -9.65 -19.74 14.18
N TRP A 633 -9.51 -18.50 14.66
CA TRP A 633 -10.07 -17.30 14.03
C TRP A 633 -9.04 -16.45 13.26
N LEU A 634 -7.74 -16.62 13.54
CA LEU A 634 -6.64 -15.89 12.88
C LEU A 634 -5.37 -16.76 12.81
N PRO A 635 -5.38 -17.84 12.01
CA PRO A 635 -4.20 -18.68 11.83
C PRO A 635 -3.08 -17.88 11.17
N GLN A 636 -1.86 -18.06 11.65
CA GLN A 636 -0.64 -17.45 11.10
C GLN A 636 -0.01 -18.34 10.02
N THR A 637 -0.83 -18.77 9.05
CA THR A 637 -0.43 -19.60 7.91
C THR A 637 -1.43 -19.48 6.77
N ALA A 638 -1.03 -19.76 5.53
CA ALA A 638 -1.93 -19.90 4.39
C ALA A 638 -2.52 -21.32 4.27
N ALA A 639 -2.16 -22.24 5.16
CA ALA A 639 -2.67 -23.61 5.14
C ALA A 639 -4.18 -23.64 5.46
N ASP A 640 -4.92 -24.43 4.68
CA ASP A 640 -6.35 -24.63 4.89
C ASP A 640 -6.63 -25.42 6.20
N LEU A 641 -7.91 -25.43 6.61
CA LEU A 641 -8.34 -26.12 7.82
C LEU A 641 -7.88 -27.59 7.86
N SER A 642 -8.06 -28.32 6.77
CA SER A 642 -7.69 -29.74 6.67
C SER A 642 -6.20 -29.97 6.92
N SER A 643 -5.35 -29.15 6.31
CA SER A 643 -3.90 -29.20 6.50
C SER A 643 -3.51 -28.86 7.93
N ARG A 644 -4.15 -27.85 8.54
CA ARG A 644 -3.91 -27.48 9.94
C ARG A 644 -4.30 -28.60 10.91
N ILE A 645 -5.44 -29.27 10.68
CA ILE A 645 -5.86 -30.44 11.47
C ILE A 645 -4.84 -31.57 11.35
N HIS A 646 -4.39 -31.88 10.12
CA HIS A 646 -3.40 -32.93 9.91
C HIS A 646 -2.08 -32.65 10.65
N VAL A 647 -1.61 -31.40 10.65
CA VAL A 647 -0.40 -31.02 11.38
C VAL A 647 -0.63 -31.03 12.90
N LEU A 648 -1.83 -30.70 13.37
CA LEU A 648 -2.19 -30.82 14.78
C LEU A 648 -2.17 -32.30 15.23
N ASP A 649 -2.73 -33.21 14.43
CA ASP A 649 -2.70 -34.64 14.71
C ASP A 649 -1.25 -35.17 14.73
N LEU A 650 -0.40 -34.74 13.80
CA LEU A 650 1.03 -35.04 13.83
C LEU A 650 1.72 -34.49 15.09
N LEU A 651 1.33 -33.30 15.57
CA LEU A 651 1.86 -32.73 16.80
C LEU A 651 1.47 -33.59 18.01
N ILE A 652 0.23 -34.07 18.07
CA ILE A 652 -0.25 -34.99 19.11
C ILE A 652 0.60 -36.26 19.15
N GLU A 653 0.86 -36.87 17.99
CA GLU A 653 1.68 -38.09 17.90
C GLU A 653 3.13 -37.89 18.36
N ARG A 654 3.69 -36.69 18.18
CA ARG A 654 5.11 -36.41 18.41
C ARG A 654 5.40 -35.83 19.79
N ASP A 655 4.49 -35.03 20.31
CA ASP A 655 4.64 -34.32 21.58
C ASP A 655 3.27 -34.00 22.18
N GLU A 656 2.74 -34.99 22.89
CA GLU A 656 1.39 -34.95 23.45
C GLU A 656 1.20 -33.82 24.48
N GLU A 657 2.24 -33.48 25.26
CA GLU A 657 2.20 -32.41 26.26
C GLU A 657 2.06 -31.04 25.59
N MET A 658 2.87 -30.76 24.58
CA MET A 658 2.78 -29.51 23.82
C MET A 658 1.48 -29.43 23.02
N ALA A 659 1.03 -30.54 22.43
CA ALA A 659 -0.25 -30.59 21.73
C ALA A 659 -1.42 -30.28 22.67
N PHE A 660 -1.42 -30.84 23.88
CA PHE A 660 -2.43 -30.56 24.89
C PHE A 660 -2.49 -29.08 25.24
N GLY A 661 -1.35 -28.41 25.41
CA GLY A 661 -1.31 -26.96 25.66
C GLY A 661 -1.88 -26.13 24.50
N VAL A 662 -1.62 -26.52 23.25
CA VAL A 662 -2.23 -25.87 22.07
C VAL A 662 -3.74 -26.04 22.08
N LEU A 663 -4.23 -27.27 22.31
CA LEU A 663 -5.66 -27.59 22.38
C LEU A 663 -6.36 -26.84 23.51
N GLU A 664 -5.74 -26.74 24.69
CA GLU A 664 -6.26 -25.97 25.82
C GLU A 664 -6.44 -24.49 25.45
N GLY A 665 -5.43 -23.89 24.79
CA GLY A 665 -5.51 -22.50 24.32
C GLY A 665 -6.58 -22.27 23.25
N LEU A 666 -6.83 -23.27 22.38
CA LEU A 666 -7.89 -23.16 21.35
C LEU A 666 -9.30 -23.14 21.97
N LEU A 667 -9.43 -23.69 23.18
CA LEU A 667 -10.67 -23.77 23.92
C LEU A 667 -10.70 -22.79 25.11
N GLU A 668 -9.78 -21.84 25.19
CA GLU A 668 -9.76 -20.85 26.27
C GLU A 668 -11.03 -19.98 26.22
N ASN A 669 -11.64 -19.75 27.39
CA ASN A 669 -12.85 -18.94 27.52
C ASN A 669 -12.55 -17.45 27.62
N GLY A 670 -13.35 -16.64 26.92
CA GLY A 670 -13.36 -15.18 27.05
C GLY A 670 -12.74 -14.44 25.87
N PRO A 671 -12.60 -13.10 25.96
CA PRO A 671 -12.00 -12.30 24.90
C PRO A 671 -10.54 -12.68 24.68
N GLN A 672 -10.19 -13.04 23.44
CA GLN A 672 -8.81 -13.32 23.05
C GLN A 672 -8.22 -12.16 22.25
N VAL A 673 -6.94 -11.88 22.48
CA VAL A 673 -6.15 -10.93 21.68
C VAL A 673 -5.10 -11.71 20.90
N ALA A 674 -4.88 -11.33 19.64
CA ALA A 674 -3.77 -11.81 18.83
C ALA A 674 -2.88 -10.65 18.42
N HIS A 675 -1.59 -10.90 18.36
CA HIS A 675 -0.68 -10.08 17.59
C HIS A 675 -0.28 -10.89 16.35
N PRO A 676 -0.41 -10.33 15.13
CA PRO A 676 0.05 -11.01 13.93
C PRO A 676 1.55 -11.34 14.02
N GLY A 677 1.91 -12.55 13.59
CA GLY A 677 3.29 -12.99 13.46
C GLY A 677 4.00 -12.32 12.29
N ALA A 678 5.30 -12.60 12.14
CA ALA A 678 6.05 -12.12 10.99
C ALA A 678 5.47 -12.67 9.66
N ARG A 679 5.49 -11.83 8.62
CA ARG A 679 5.06 -12.16 7.26
C ARG A 679 6.23 -12.08 6.28
N PRO A 680 6.18 -12.84 5.17
CA PRO A 680 7.15 -12.73 4.08
C PRO A 680 7.27 -11.28 3.58
N LYS A 681 8.49 -10.84 3.30
CA LYS A 681 8.75 -9.49 2.77
C LYS A 681 8.70 -9.48 1.23
N TRP A 682 9.12 -10.58 0.62
CA TRP A 682 9.33 -10.70 -0.83
C TRP A 682 8.57 -11.87 -1.44
N ARG A 683 8.53 -13.03 -0.77
CA ARG A 683 7.77 -14.20 -1.22
C ARG A 683 6.27 -13.94 -1.14
N GLU A 684 5.52 -14.64 -1.96
CA GLU A 684 4.06 -14.50 -2.07
C GLU A 684 3.33 -15.60 -1.28
N ASP A 685 4.03 -16.21 -0.32
CA ASP A 685 3.53 -17.34 0.49
C ASP A 685 2.29 -16.95 1.34
N ASP A 686 2.04 -15.66 1.58
CA ASP A 686 0.89 -15.13 2.33
C ASP A 686 -0.15 -14.38 1.47
N ALA A 687 -0.07 -14.50 0.14
CA ALA A 687 -0.95 -13.79 -0.78
C ALA A 687 -2.44 -14.13 -0.53
N GLY A 688 -3.27 -13.10 -0.38
CA GLY A 688 -4.73 -13.24 -0.22
C GLY A 688 -5.20 -13.81 1.13
N VAL A 689 -4.33 -13.97 2.13
CA VAL A 689 -4.67 -14.61 3.42
C VAL A 689 -4.21 -13.83 4.66
N GLY A 690 -4.66 -14.29 5.83
CA GLY A 690 -4.22 -13.80 7.14
C GLY A 690 -4.96 -12.58 7.68
N HIS A 691 -6.15 -12.31 7.14
CA HIS A 691 -7.12 -11.31 7.66
C HIS A 691 -8.25 -11.96 8.47
N GLY A 692 -8.04 -13.21 8.90
CA GLY A 692 -9.04 -14.05 9.56
C GLY A 692 -9.56 -15.15 8.64
N VAL A 693 -10.48 -15.95 9.17
CA VAL A 693 -11.11 -17.07 8.44
C VAL A 693 -12.63 -16.97 8.49
N THR A 694 -13.30 -17.81 7.70
CA THR A 694 -14.76 -17.93 7.77
C THR A 694 -15.22 -18.51 9.11
N TYR A 695 -16.46 -18.23 9.51
CA TYR A 695 -17.05 -18.85 10.70
C TYR A 695 -17.06 -20.38 10.62
N ALA A 696 -17.30 -20.94 9.44
CA ALA A 696 -17.28 -22.39 9.23
C ALA A 696 -15.91 -22.99 9.55
N GLU A 697 -14.84 -22.35 9.07
CA GLU A 697 -13.48 -22.78 9.36
C GLU A 697 -13.10 -22.61 10.84
N MET A 698 -13.48 -21.48 11.44
CA MET A 698 -13.26 -21.21 12.85
C MET A 698 -13.91 -22.26 13.74
N TYR A 699 -15.20 -22.56 13.53
CA TYR A 699 -15.91 -23.58 14.31
C TYR A 699 -15.40 -24.99 14.03
N GLY A 700 -15.04 -25.29 12.77
CA GLY A 700 -14.43 -26.57 12.41
C GLY A 700 -13.15 -26.87 13.19
N MET A 701 -12.25 -25.88 13.33
CA MET A 701 -11.04 -26.03 14.14
C MET A 701 -11.35 -26.23 15.63
N VAL A 702 -12.33 -25.49 16.16
CA VAL A 702 -12.76 -25.60 17.56
C VAL A 702 -13.34 -26.98 17.83
N ASP A 703 -14.19 -27.52 16.95
CA ASP A 703 -14.82 -28.83 17.15
C ASP A 703 -13.78 -29.97 17.11
N VAL A 704 -12.79 -29.90 16.22
CA VAL A 704 -11.64 -30.83 16.24
C VAL A 704 -10.86 -30.70 17.55
N ALA A 705 -10.60 -29.47 18.02
CA ALA A 705 -9.89 -29.27 19.27
C ALA A 705 -10.63 -29.89 20.47
N LYS A 706 -11.97 -29.77 20.51
CA LYS A 706 -12.79 -30.43 21.55
C LYS A 706 -12.65 -31.95 21.50
N GLU A 707 -12.73 -32.54 20.32
CA GLU A 707 -12.63 -33.99 20.16
C GLU A 707 -11.26 -34.50 20.64
N ARG A 708 -10.17 -33.89 20.16
CA ARG A 708 -8.80 -34.31 20.47
C ARG A 708 -8.43 -34.08 21.94
N ILE A 709 -8.85 -32.96 22.54
CA ILE A 709 -8.50 -32.68 23.94
C ILE A 709 -9.21 -33.66 24.90
N LEU A 710 -10.43 -34.08 24.57
CA LEU A 710 -11.16 -35.09 25.35
C LEU A 710 -10.45 -36.43 25.28
N GLN A 711 -10.03 -36.86 24.08
CA GLN A 711 -9.25 -38.09 23.86
C GLN A 711 -7.93 -38.05 24.65
N LEU A 712 -7.18 -36.96 24.59
CA LEU A 712 -5.91 -36.81 25.32
C LEU A 712 -6.05 -36.71 26.85
N SER A 713 -7.26 -36.45 27.34
CA SER A 713 -7.53 -36.35 28.77
C SER A 713 -7.93 -37.70 29.39
N GLU A 714 -8.24 -38.71 28.57
CA GLU A 714 -8.64 -40.02 29.07
C GLU A 714 -7.57 -40.63 30.00
N GLY A 715 -7.98 -41.02 31.20
CA GLY A 715 -7.08 -41.60 32.19
C GLY A 715 -6.09 -40.62 32.85
N ASN A 716 -6.18 -39.31 32.62
CA ASN A 716 -5.27 -38.32 33.19
C ASN A 716 -6.00 -37.23 34.01
N ALA A 717 -5.93 -37.34 35.35
CA ALA A 717 -6.64 -36.45 36.26
C ALA A 717 -6.26 -34.97 36.09
N HIS A 718 -4.99 -34.65 35.86
CA HIS A 718 -4.54 -33.27 35.69
C HIS A 718 -5.08 -32.63 34.39
N ARG A 719 -5.10 -33.39 33.29
CA ARG A 719 -5.65 -32.92 32.01
C ARG A 719 -7.16 -32.75 32.07
N ILE A 720 -7.87 -33.70 32.67
CA ILE A 720 -9.32 -33.58 32.90
C ILE A 720 -9.62 -32.35 33.78
N ALA A 721 -8.84 -32.10 34.83
CA ALA A 721 -8.98 -30.90 35.65
C ALA A 721 -8.72 -29.61 34.83
N ALA A 722 -7.77 -29.63 33.89
CA ALA A 722 -7.52 -28.52 32.99
C ALA A 722 -8.69 -28.25 32.03
N LEU A 723 -9.40 -29.29 31.54
CA LEU A 723 -10.61 -29.13 30.72
C LEU A 723 -11.68 -28.27 31.38
N LEU A 724 -11.80 -28.36 32.71
CA LEU A 724 -12.73 -27.54 33.49
C LEU A 724 -12.40 -26.05 33.42
N ARG A 725 -11.23 -25.63 32.92
CA ARG A 725 -10.87 -24.22 32.70
C ARG A 725 -11.18 -23.72 31.29
N THR A 726 -11.52 -24.62 30.38
CA THR A 726 -11.82 -24.34 28.97
C THR A 726 -13.31 -24.09 28.71
N GLY A 727 -13.69 -23.82 27.45
CA GLY A 727 -15.06 -23.65 26.97
C GLY A 727 -15.93 -24.91 26.96
N LEU A 728 -15.41 -26.05 27.38
CA LEU A 728 -16.15 -27.31 27.53
C LEU A 728 -17.14 -27.32 28.73
N GLN A 729 -17.48 -26.16 29.26
CA GLN A 729 -18.35 -25.96 30.41
C GLN A 729 -19.80 -25.69 30.02
N ASN A 730 -20.21 -25.94 28.77
CA ASN A 730 -21.60 -25.76 28.35
C ASN A 730 -22.42 -27.04 28.59
N PRO A 731 -23.77 -26.96 28.64
CA PRO A 731 -24.61 -28.13 28.91
C PRO A 731 -24.50 -29.31 27.95
N GLN A 732 -23.99 -29.10 26.74
CA GLN A 732 -23.84 -30.15 25.74
C GLN A 732 -22.51 -30.90 25.88
N GLU A 733 -21.44 -30.20 26.28
CA GLU A 733 -20.09 -30.77 26.36
C GLU A 733 -19.73 -31.27 27.77
N PHE A 734 -20.29 -30.65 28.82
CA PHE A 734 -19.94 -30.97 30.20
C PHE A 734 -20.19 -32.44 30.59
N PRO A 735 -21.27 -33.11 30.13
CA PRO A 735 -21.45 -34.54 30.36
C PRO A 735 -20.30 -35.40 29.83
N LYS A 736 -19.66 -35.02 28.73
CA LYS A 736 -18.49 -35.73 28.18
C LYS A 736 -17.28 -35.58 29.10
N VAL A 737 -17.08 -34.40 29.68
CA VAL A 737 -15.99 -34.15 30.65
C VAL A 737 -16.22 -34.95 31.95
N LEU A 738 -17.47 -35.00 32.43
CA LEU A 738 -17.83 -35.80 33.61
C LEU A 738 -17.61 -37.30 33.38
N ALA A 739 -17.91 -37.81 32.18
CA ALA A 739 -17.68 -39.21 31.83
C ALA A 739 -16.19 -39.60 31.98
N LEU A 740 -15.25 -38.71 31.63
CA LEU A 740 -13.81 -38.94 31.83
C LEU A 740 -13.41 -39.04 33.31
N MET A 741 -14.21 -38.47 34.23
CA MET A 741 -13.96 -38.52 35.67
C MET A 741 -14.51 -39.81 36.32
N GLU A 742 -15.42 -40.54 35.67
CA GLU A 742 -16.08 -41.71 36.24
C GLU A 742 -15.10 -42.78 36.76
N PRO A 743 -14.03 -43.14 36.02
CA PRO A 743 -13.04 -44.12 36.51
C PRO A 743 -12.34 -43.69 37.82
N PHE A 744 -12.19 -42.38 38.04
CA PHE A 744 -11.56 -41.84 39.25
C PHE A 744 -12.48 -41.86 40.47
N THR A 745 -13.77 -42.14 40.29
CA THR A 745 -14.72 -42.28 41.39
C THR A 745 -14.66 -43.65 42.06
N GLU A 746 -14.01 -44.63 41.42
CA GLU A 746 -13.83 -45.98 41.95
C GLU A 746 -12.89 -45.99 43.16
N THR A 747 -12.99 -47.01 44.00
CA THR A 747 -12.17 -47.13 45.21
C THR A 747 -10.69 -47.44 44.92
N THR A 748 -10.38 -47.83 43.69
CA THR A 748 -9.06 -48.20 43.18
C THR A 748 -8.24 -47.01 42.69
N ALA A 749 -8.86 -45.84 42.49
CA ALA A 749 -8.19 -44.62 42.03
C ALA A 749 -7.34 -43.96 43.14
N ALA A 750 -6.23 -43.35 42.76
CA ALA A 750 -5.33 -42.68 43.70
C ALA A 750 -5.96 -41.43 44.33
N ASP A 751 -5.75 -41.23 45.63
CA ASP A 751 -6.38 -40.14 46.39
C ASP A 751 -5.95 -38.73 45.93
N GLU A 752 -4.72 -38.56 45.44
CA GLU A 752 -4.27 -37.26 44.91
C GLU A 752 -4.88 -36.94 43.53
N ASP A 753 -5.12 -37.95 42.68
CA ASP A 753 -5.85 -37.77 41.41
C ASP A 753 -7.31 -37.39 41.67
N ARG A 754 -7.93 -38.07 42.64
CA ARG A 754 -9.27 -37.76 43.14
C ARG A 754 -9.37 -36.32 43.63
N GLU A 755 -8.44 -35.88 44.49
CA GLU A 755 -8.45 -34.51 45.00
C GLU A 755 -8.15 -33.48 43.90
N THR A 756 -7.29 -33.80 42.93
CA THR A 756 -7.04 -32.92 41.77
C THR A 756 -8.33 -32.59 41.03
N LEU A 757 -9.12 -33.62 40.67
CA LEU A 757 -10.41 -33.46 40.00
C LEU A 757 -11.45 -32.79 40.90
N ARG A 758 -11.53 -33.23 42.16
CA ARG A 758 -12.47 -32.71 43.15
C ARG A 758 -12.24 -31.23 43.44
N SER A 759 -10.98 -30.81 43.53
CA SER A 759 -10.60 -29.40 43.72
C SER A 759 -11.01 -28.54 42.53
N ALA A 760 -10.80 -29.03 41.31
CA ALA A 760 -11.22 -28.30 40.11
C ALA A 760 -12.75 -28.18 40.01
N LEU A 761 -13.51 -29.24 40.33
CA LEU A 761 -14.97 -29.17 40.42
C LEU A 761 -15.45 -28.23 41.52
N ARG A 762 -14.81 -28.23 42.69
CA ARG A 762 -15.13 -27.33 43.81
C ARG A 762 -15.10 -25.87 43.38
N GLN A 763 -14.06 -25.46 42.64
CA GLN A 763 -13.96 -24.09 42.12
C GLN A 763 -15.11 -23.75 41.16
N ARG A 764 -15.54 -24.71 40.33
CA ARG A 764 -16.64 -24.53 39.38
C ARG A 764 -17.99 -24.42 40.07
N ILE A 765 -18.30 -25.36 40.96
CA ILE A 765 -19.56 -25.35 41.73
C ILE A 765 -19.65 -24.01 42.49
N ARG A 766 -18.58 -23.58 43.15
CA ARG A 766 -18.53 -22.29 43.83
C ARG A 766 -18.83 -21.13 42.88
N TRP A 767 -18.17 -21.09 41.71
CA TRP A 767 -18.38 -19.99 40.76
C TRP A 767 -19.83 -19.92 40.30
N HIS A 768 -20.42 -21.05 39.92
CA HIS A 768 -21.81 -21.07 39.44
C HIS A 768 -22.82 -20.74 40.54
N ARG A 769 -22.62 -21.24 41.77
CA ARG A 769 -23.51 -20.95 42.90
C ARG A 769 -23.48 -19.48 43.36
N ASN A 770 -22.41 -18.74 43.03
CA ASN A 770 -22.21 -17.37 43.52
C ASN A 770 -22.27 -16.28 42.43
N TYR A 771 -21.99 -16.60 41.17
CA TYR A 771 -21.84 -15.61 40.10
C TYR A 771 -22.64 -15.90 38.82
N ASP A 772 -23.24 -17.10 38.68
CA ASP A 772 -24.11 -17.40 37.54
C ASP A 772 -25.44 -16.65 37.68
N LYS A 773 -25.95 -16.17 36.54
CA LYS A 773 -27.21 -15.41 36.46
C LYS A 773 -28.41 -16.29 36.10
N SER A 774 -28.17 -17.57 35.82
CA SER A 774 -29.20 -18.57 35.52
C SER A 774 -30.12 -18.78 36.72
N SER A 775 -31.37 -19.19 36.50
CA SER A 775 -32.30 -19.44 37.61
C SER A 775 -31.85 -20.64 38.44
N ILE A 776 -32.23 -20.68 39.72
CA ILE A 776 -31.92 -21.81 40.63
C ILE A 776 -32.40 -23.14 40.04
N ALA A 777 -33.60 -23.17 39.44
CA ALA A 777 -34.15 -24.38 38.84
C ALA A 777 -33.34 -24.87 37.62
N GLU A 778 -32.78 -23.96 36.83
CA GLU A 778 -31.92 -24.29 35.69
C GLU A 778 -30.54 -24.78 36.15
N LEU A 779 -29.96 -24.11 37.16
CA LEU A 779 -28.71 -24.52 37.78
C LEU A 779 -28.82 -25.91 38.39
N GLU A 780 -29.85 -26.19 39.19
CA GLU A 780 -30.08 -27.52 39.80
C GLU A 780 -30.19 -28.62 38.74
N LYS A 781 -30.94 -28.38 37.65
CA LYS A 781 -31.14 -29.35 36.58
C LYS A 781 -29.84 -29.71 35.85
N TRP A 782 -28.94 -28.75 35.69
CA TRP A 782 -27.71 -28.94 34.94
C TRP A 782 -26.49 -29.29 35.84
N PHE A 783 -26.43 -28.80 37.08
CA PHE A 783 -25.33 -29.05 38.03
C PHE A 783 -25.51 -30.27 38.94
N GLY A 784 -26.71 -30.85 39.07
CA GLY A 784 -26.92 -32.05 39.89
C GLY A 784 -25.93 -33.19 39.62
N PRO A 785 -25.68 -33.60 38.35
CA PRO A 785 -24.68 -34.62 38.02
C PRO A 785 -23.24 -34.25 38.43
N VAL A 786 -22.94 -32.96 38.45
CA VAL A 786 -21.62 -32.38 38.78
C VAL A 786 -21.35 -32.50 40.27
N GLU A 787 -22.34 -32.14 41.08
CA GLU A 787 -22.28 -32.26 42.54
C GLU A 787 -22.22 -33.72 42.97
N ALA A 788 -22.97 -34.60 42.29
CA ALA A 788 -22.88 -36.05 42.51
C ALA A 788 -21.47 -36.60 42.20
N CYS A 789 -20.86 -36.15 41.10
CA CYS A 789 -19.48 -36.52 40.75
C CYS A 789 -18.47 -35.98 41.80
N TYR A 790 -18.63 -34.73 42.22
CA TYR A 790 -17.79 -34.10 43.25
C TYR A 790 -17.80 -34.85 44.59
N GLU A 791 -18.96 -35.35 45.03
CA GLU A 791 -19.07 -36.15 46.25
C GLU A 791 -18.41 -37.53 46.09
N ARG A 792 -18.61 -38.17 44.93
CA ARG A 792 -17.99 -39.48 44.63
C ARG A 792 -16.48 -39.40 44.51
N LEU A 793 -15.92 -38.26 44.11
CA LEU A 793 -14.47 -38.03 44.03
C LEU A 793 -13.81 -37.79 45.39
N ALA A 794 -14.53 -37.84 46.53
CA ALA A 794 -13.91 -37.67 47.85
C ALA A 794 -12.76 -38.68 48.07
N PRO A 795 -11.54 -38.23 48.41
CA PRO A 795 -10.44 -39.12 48.77
C PRO A 795 -10.79 -40.00 49.97
N GLN A 796 -10.19 -41.19 50.03
CA GLN A 796 -10.34 -42.12 51.15
C GLN A 796 -9.46 -41.70 52.32
N ASP A 797 -8.22 -41.27 52.05
CA ASP A 797 -7.32 -40.67 53.02
C ASP A 797 -7.94 -39.37 53.56
N LEU A 798 -8.13 -39.33 54.88
CA LEU A 798 -8.75 -38.21 55.58
C LEU A 798 -7.90 -36.93 55.52
N VAL A 799 -6.58 -37.06 55.45
CA VAL A 799 -5.68 -35.92 55.30
C VAL A 799 -5.87 -35.30 53.93
N VAL A 800 -5.79 -36.10 52.85
CA VAL A 800 -5.97 -35.60 51.47
C VAL A 800 -7.37 -35.00 51.29
N ARG A 801 -8.40 -35.66 51.83
CA ARG A 801 -9.81 -35.22 51.75
C ARG A 801 -10.08 -33.84 52.36
N HIS A 802 -9.36 -33.49 53.43
CA HIS A 802 -9.63 -32.31 54.24
C HIS A 802 -8.53 -31.25 54.19
N ARG A 803 -7.36 -31.53 53.59
CA ARG A 803 -6.21 -30.60 53.47
C ARG A 803 -6.62 -29.22 52.97
N TRP A 804 -7.43 -29.17 51.91
CA TRP A 804 -7.86 -27.91 51.28
C TRP A 804 -8.59 -26.92 52.21
N LEU A 805 -9.16 -27.38 53.34
CA LEU A 805 -9.78 -26.50 54.35
C LEU A 805 -8.75 -25.66 55.09
N PHE A 806 -7.46 -26.03 55.00
CA PHE A 806 -6.34 -25.43 55.70
C PHE A 806 -5.29 -24.83 54.74
N ASP A 807 -5.51 -24.90 53.42
CA ASP A 807 -4.54 -24.45 52.39
C ASP A 807 -4.56 -22.93 52.16
N ASP A 808 -5.66 -22.24 52.51
CA ASP A 808 -5.85 -20.80 52.30
C ASP A 808 -6.48 -20.16 53.56
N ASP A 809 -6.19 -18.88 53.82
CA ASP A 809 -6.82 -18.09 54.89
C ASP A 809 -8.36 -17.95 54.72
N TRP A 810 -8.86 -18.15 53.50
CA TRP A 810 -10.28 -18.11 53.17
C TRP A 810 -10.75 -19.39 52.48
N VAL A 811 -11.64 -20.12 53.16
CA VAL A 811 -12.18 -21.39 52.64
C VAL A 811 -13.13 -21.12 51.47
N LYS A 812 -12.81 -21.69 50.30
CA LYS A 812 -13.60 -21.57 49.07
C LYS A 812 -14.66 -22.68 49.02
N LEU A 813 -15.78 -22.46 49.70
CA LEU A 813 -16.84 -23.45 49.84
C LEU A 813 -17.61 -23.68 48.51
N PRO A 814 -18.01 -24.92 48.18
CA PRO A 814 -18.79 -25.24 46.97
C PRO A 814 -20.30 -24.93 47.13
N HIS A 815 -20.67 -23.94 47.94
CA HIS A 815 -22.05 -23.52 48.11
C HIS A 815 -22.16 -22.00 48.00
N ARG A 816 -23.40 -21.49 48.01
CA ARG A 816 -23.66 -20.05 47.93
C ARG A 816 -23.17 -19.38 49.23
N ASP A 817 -22.24 -18.44 49.10
CA ASP A 817 -21.58 -17.77 50.23
C ASP A 817 -22.54 -16.79 50.95
N ARG A 818 -23.60 -16.31 50.29
CA ARG A 818 -24.67 -15.49 50.88
C ARG A 818 -26.02 -15.67 50.16
N ASP A 819 -27.06 -15.97 50.91
CA ASP A 819 -28.44 -15.67 50.53
C ASP A 819 -28.61 -14.15 50.57
N GLY A 820 -28.59 -13.53 49.38
CA GLY A 820 -29.12 -12.18 49.16
C GLY A 820 -30.51 -12.30 48.60
#